data_AF-A0A9Q0XEN0-F1
#
_entry.id   AF-A0A9Q0XEN0-F1
#
_cell.length_a   1.000
_cell.length_b   1.000
_cell.length_c   1.000
_cell.angle_alpha   90.00
_cell.angle_beta   90.00
_cell.angle_gamma   90.00
#
_symmetry.space_group_name_H-M   'P 1'
#
loop_
_entity.id
_entity.type
_entity.pdbx_description
1 polymer ?
#
loop_
_entity_poly.entity_id
_entity_poly.type
_entity_poly.pdbx_seq_one_letter_code
_entity_poly.pdbx_strand_id
1 'polypeptide(L)'
;MAAWLEVFSEEPRRRYRVGWCSLAAVALLAMAALTYVPPLLVAYRSHGFWLKRSSYAEQPGVRFRHEVLLLGLLRGVGGGGGGDFVGWSSFPACNRLLGARLRLPLVSAREEDTNQDGIMDLLNFRLELPLQSTEEMVGIQLLLTFTYQLQRMSTFVMQSMAFLQTSSPVPGSQVFASGDLKLHQRQPLSHAGLDNRYNISVINGTSPFAQDYDLTNIIAAYQERNDRRRPPQPLPPLSPPPPGAPPRRLLPSFLLPSLPRWLAGRATSESGSLSGQRGGPGWWRKSDPPPAFLPAPPSLAPTSLRVSSAGPGEVPPPQTVRTGGGGDLGDPTSSRRRRRLPGEGVRARPARWSNRMARLRVSSTTVAILLAIQTGFLLFMYAHHGSFSSPSAEKPTRVHVLIVSSWRSGSSFVGQLFSQHPDVFYLMEPAWHVWATMHQNGARALHMAVRDLVRSVFKCDMSVFDAYLPWKRNLSDLFQWAVSRALCTKPACEYFERTEMTSESSCKTLCGKYPFSKVEEACKTYSHVVLKEVRFFDLRVLYPLLTDPTLNLKIIHLVRDPRAVVKSREQSMKALSRDNGIVLNTNGTKVDDSQYKVMQEICRSHVQIYETATLKPPDFLKGRYLMIRFEDLVRDPLAEISAMYRFTDLRLTGKLESWVYNITHGQGPSQRREAFQITSRDAVNVSQAWRNVLPFRKVKEVQEVCKGALNILGYQLVDSEKEQKDLSVELVMPHRRNQFSWVSFGDK
;
A
#
# COMPACT_ATOMS: atom_id res chain seq x y z
N MET A 1 -42.30 -41.33 18.42
CA MET A 1 -41.29 -41.12 17.36
C MET A 1 -39.91 -41.29 17.98
N ALA A 2 -39.12 -42.27 17.54
CA ALA A 2 -37.71 -42.37 17.95
C ALA A 2 -36.87 -41.43 17.08
N ALA A 3 -36.07 -40.56 17.69
CA ALA A 3 -35.06 -39.79 16.99
C ALA A 3 -33.82 -40.67 16.76
N TRP A 4 -33.14 -40.47 15.64
CA TRP A 4 -31.95 -41.21 15.24
C TRP A 4 -30.84 -40.24 14.85
N LEU A 5 -29.59 -40.57 15.14
CA LEU A 5 -28.41 -39.83 14.73
C LEU A 5 -27.73 -40.61 13.58
N GLU A 6 -27.44 -39.95 12.46
CA GLU A 6 -26.72 -40.54 11.33
C GLU A 6 -25.21 -40.40 11.60
N VAL A 7 -24.52 -41.53 11.76
CA VAL A 7 -23.13 -41.63 12.28
C VAL A 7 -22.10 -41.67 11.16
N PHE A 8 -22.43 -42.39 10.09
CA PHE A 8 -21.56 -42.62 8.95
C PHE A 8 -22.42 -42.82 7.71
N SER A 9 -22.00 -42.22 6.59
CA SER A 9 -22.66 -42.35 5.30
C SER A 9 -21.62 -42.54 4.21
N GLU A 10 -21.84 -43.53 3.37
CA GLU A 10 -20.96 -43.91 2.25
C GLU A 10 -21.80 -43.98 0.97
N GLU A 11 -21.31 -43.36 -0.09
CA GLU A 11 -21.98 -43.35 -1.39
C GLU A 11 -21.34 -44.38 -2.34
N PRO A 12 -22.13 -45.21 -3.04
CA PRO A 12 -23.60 -45.20 -3.10
C PRO A 12 -24.29 -46.16 -2.11
N ARG A 13 -24.95 -45.59 -1.08
CA ARG A 13 -25.99 -46.21 -0.22
C ARG A 13 -25.54 -47.20 0.86
N ARG A 14 -24.71 -46.77 1.81
CA ARG A 14 -24.86 -47.19 3.22
C ARG A 14 -24.97 -45.97 4.15
N ARG A 15 -25.91 -46.01 5.10
CA ARG A 15 -26.17 -44.96 6.09
C ARG A 15 -26.40 -45.62 7.45
N TYR A 16 -25.48 -45.44 8.38
CA TYR A 16 -25.54 -46.04 9.70
C TYR A 16 -26.21 -45.07 10.67
N ARG A 17 -27.29 -45.52 11.32
CA ARG A 17 -28.11 -44.72 12.24
C ARG A 17 -28.14 -45.37 13.61
N VAL A 18 -27.99 -44.57 14.66
CA VAL A 18 -28.01 -45.04 16.06
C VAL A 18 -29.02 -44.23 16.88
N GLY A 19 -29.53 -44.83 17.95
CA GLY A 19 -30.35 -44.13 18.94
C GLY A 19 -29.50 -43.18 19.79
N TRP A 20 -30.09 -42.07 20.25
CA TRP A 20 -29.39 -41.04 21.04
C TRP A 20 -28.84 -41.53 22.39
N CYS A 21 -29.40 -42.61 22.94
CA CYS A 21 -28.92 -43.25 24.18
C CYS A 21 -27.84 -44.33 23.94
N SER A 22 -27.31 -44.46 22.72
CA SER A 22 -26.23 -45.39 22.41
C SER A 22 -24.86 -44.80 22.78
N LEU A 23 -23.90 -45.68 23.14
CA LEU A 23 -22.53 -45.29 23.45
C LEU A 23 -21.87 -44.50 22.29
N ALA A 24 -22.19 -44.86 21.04
CA ALA A 24 -21.72 -44.16 19.84
C ALA A 24 -22.27 -42.72 19.73
N ALA A 25 -23.55 -42.49 20.04
CA ALA A 25 -24.12 -41.14 20.05
C ALA A 25 -23.50 -40.27 21.16
N VAL A 26 -23.29 -40.83 22.35
CA VAL A 26 -22.61 -40.14 23.46
C VAL A 26 -21.16 -39.79 23.10
N ALA A 27 -20.42 -40.72 22.46
CA ALA A 27 -19.06 -40.48 21.98
C ALA A 27 -19.01 -39.37 20.91
N LEU A 28 -19.93 -39.35 19.95
CA LEU A 28 -20.03 -38.28 18.94
C LEU A 28 -20.34 -36.91 19.55
N LEU A 29 -21.25 -36.85 20.53
CA LEU A 29 -21.58 -35.60 21.22
C LEU A 29 -20.39 -35.09 22.07
N ALA A 30 -19.66 -36.00 22.72
CA ALA A 30 -18.42 -35.66 23.42
C ALA A 30 -17.33 -35.16 22.46
N MET A 31 -17.16 -35.81 21.29
CA MET A 31 -16.23 -35.39 20.24
C MET A 31 -16.59 -34.03 19.65
N ALA A 32 -17.87 -33.75 19.40
CA ALA A 32 -18.33 -32.44 18.94
C ALA A 32 -18.06 -31.36 20.01
N ALA A 33 -18.35 -31.65 21.28
CA ALA A 33 -18.06 -30.74 22.40
C ALA A 33 -16.55 -30.45 22.51
N LEU A 34 -15.70 -31.48 22.48
CA LEU A 34 -14.23 -31.34 22.49
C LEU A 34 -13.68 -30.64 21.24
N THR A 35 -14.36 -30.72 20.09
CA THR A 35 -13.95 -30.04 18.86
C THR A 35 -14.26 -28.54 18.91
N TYR A 36 -15.44 -28.15 19.39
CA TYR A 36 -15.90 -26.76 19.32
C TYR A 36 -15.72 -25.93 20.60
N VAL A 37 -15.83 -26.53 21.80
CA VAL A 37 -15.83 -25.77 23.06
C VAL A 37 -14.43 -25.28 23.47
N PRO A 38 -13.34 -26.08 23.39
CA PRO A 38 -12.00 -25.59 23.75
C PRO A 38 -11.50 -24.44 22.85
N PRO A 39 -11.61 -24.48 21.50
CA PRO A 39 -11.22 -23.34 20.66
C PRO A 39 -12.04 -22.07 20.97
N LEU A 40 -13.33 -22.21 21.27
CA LEU A 40 -14.19 -21.07 21.63
C LEU A 40 -13.76 -20.45 22.98
N LEU A 41 -13.42 -21.28 23.98
CA LEU A 41 -12.90 -20.84 25.27
C LEU A 41 -11.52 -20.17 25.17
N VAL A 42 -10.64 -20.69 24.32
CA VAL A 42 -9.33 -20.07 24.04
C VAL A 42 -9.54 -18.71 23.38
N ALA A 43 -10.35 -18.61 22.33
CA ALA A 43 -10.66 -17.36 21.63
C ALA A 43 -11.30 -16.29 22.53
N TYR A 44 -12.18 -16.72 23.43
CA TYR A 44 -12.83 -15.86 24.42
C TYR A 44 -11.82 -15.30 25.44
N ARG A 45 -10.83 -16.09 25.87
CA ARG A 45 -9.74 -15.63 26.76
C ARG A 45 -8.63 -14.86 26.04
N SER A 46 -8.39 -15.11 24.76
CA SER A 46 -7.34 -14.43 23.97
C SER A 46 -7.78 -13.06 23.44
N HIS A 47 -8.90 -12.51 23.93
CA HIS A 47 -9.48 -11.23 23.49
C HIS A 47 -9.74 -11.10 21.97
N GLY A 48 -10.11 -12.22 21.34
CA GLY A 48 -10.73 -12.25 20.01
C GLY A 48 -9.78 -12.54 18.85
N PHE A 49 -10.33 -13.27 17.86
CA PHE A 49 -9.65 -13.56 16.61
C PHE A 49 -9.39 -12.26 15.79
N TRP A 50 -8.11 -11.92 15.58
CA TRP A 50 -7.62 -10.94 14.60
C TRP A 50 -7.89 -9.43 14.87
N LEU A 51 -7.74 -8.95 16.11
CA LEU A 51 -7.71 -7.51 16.39
C LEU A 51 -6.40 -6.85 15.91
N LYS A 52 -6.40 -6.27 14.70
CA LYS A 52 -5.17 -5.71 14.05
C LYS A 52 -4.75 -4.33 14.56
N ARG A 53 -5.67 -3.52 15.08
CA ARG A 53 -5.44 -2.17 15.65
C ARG A 53 -6.51 -1.86 16.68
N SER A 54 -6.17 -1.05 17.68
CA SER A 54 -7.06 -0.56 18.72
C SER A 54 -6.59 0.82 19.20
N SER A 55 -7.54 1.65 19.63
CA SER A 55 -7.27 3.01 20.12
C SER A 55 -7.51 3.09 21.62
N TYR A 56 -6.58 3.71 22.35
CA TYR A 56 -6.64 3.90 23.79
C TYR A 56 -6.31 5.35 24.15
N ALA A 57 -6.78 5.79 25.32
CA ALA A 57 -6.39 7.05 25.93
C ALA A 57 -5.48 6.77 27.14
N GLU A 58 -4.34 7.45 27.20
CA GLU A 58 -3.32 7.30 28.24
C GLU A 58 -2.73 8.69 28.54
N GLN A 59 -2.55 9.00 29.82
CA GLN A 59 -1.90 10.23 30.29
C GLN A 59 -0.38 9.97 30.28
N PRO A 60 0.40 10.70 29.47
CA PRO A 60 1.82 10.40 29.29
C PRO A 60 2.68 11.00 30.39
N GLY A 61 3.73 10.28 30.77
CA GLY A 61 4.82 10.86 31.56
C GLY A 61 5.58 11.88 30.72
N VAL A 62 5.44 13.17 31.03
CA VAL A 62 6.22 14.25 30.43
C VAL A 62 7.17 14.81 31.49
N ARG A 63 8.44 15.04 31.12
CA ARG A 63 9.40 15.76 31.97
C ARG A 63 10.24 16.71 31.13
N PHE A 64 10.35 17.96 31.58
CA PHE A 64 11.23 18.96 30.99
C PHE A 64 12.69 18.60 31.24
N ARG A 65 13.52 18.61 30.19
CA ARG A 65 14.92 18.19 30.27
C ARG A 65 15.87 19.30 30.72
N HIS A 66 15.37 20.52 30.94
CA HIS A 66 16.18 21.72 31.17
C HIS A 66 17.12 22.07 30.00
N GLU A 67 16.89 21.45 28.84
CA GLU A 67 17.53 21.73 27.57
C GLU A 67 16.76 22.85 26.85
N VAL A 68 17.45 23.96 26.58
CA VAL A 68 16.88 25.20 26.02
C VAL A 68 17.80 25.75 24.94
N LEU A 69 17.21 26.23 23.84
CA LEU A 69 17.88 27.03 22.82
C LEU A 69 17.00 28.24 22.47
N LEU A 70 17.57 29.44 22.55
CA LEU A 70 16.90 30.72 22.38
C LEU A 70 17.68 31.58 21.37
N LEU A 71 16.98 32.12 20.37
CA LEU A 71 17.47 33.18 19.50
C LEU A 71 16.48 34.37 19.54
N GLY A 72 16.98 35.56 19.87
CA GLY A 72 16.27 36.82 19.78
C GLY A 72 16.68 37.56 18.51
N LEU A 73 15.71 37.89 17.65
CA LEU A 73 15.92 38.64 16.42
C LEU A 73 15.86 40.14 16.73
N LEU A 74 16.89 40.90 16.33
CA LEU A 74 16.97 42.34 16.55
C LEU A 74 16.47 43.14 15.34
N ARG A 75 16.15 44.42 15.56
CA ARG A 75 15.84 45.36 14.47
C ARG A 75 17.11 45.69 13.68
N GLY A 76 17.24 45.10 12.48
CA GLY A 76 18.37 45.37 11.59
C GLY A 76 18.44 46.84 11.14
N VAL A 77 19.57 47.50 11.41
CA VAL A 77 19.83 48.92 11.07
C VAL A 77 20.50 49.08 9.68
N GLY A 78 20.97 47.99 9.07
CA GLY A 78 21.63 47.99 7.76
C GLY A 78 21.02 47.00 6.78
N GLY A 79 20.94 47.37 5.50
CA GLY A 79 20.36 46.59 4.40
C GLY A 79 21.19 45.39 3.91
N GLY A 80 21.87 44.69 4.81
CA GLY A 80 22.56 43.42 4.53
C GLY A 80 21.65 42.23 4.84
N GLY A 81 21.61 41.22 3.96
CA GLY A 81 20.64 40.11 3.99
C GLY A 81 20.74 39.09 5.15
N GLY A 82 21.41 39.43 6.26
CA GLY A 82 21.46 38.63 7.47
C GLY A 82 21.07 39.49 8.67
N GLY A 83 19.85 39.30 9.20
CA GLY A 83 19.36 40.03 10.36
C GLY A 83 20.23 39.78 11.58
N ASP A 84 20.50 40.83 12.36
CA ASP A 84 21.29 40.68 13.58
C ASP A 84 20.48 40.00 14.69
N PHE A 85 21.16 39.23 15.53
CA PHE A 85 20.54 38.39 16.54
C PHE A 85 21.39 38.26 17.79
N VAL A 86 20.71 38.11 18.93
CA VAL A 86 21.29 37.66 20.20
C VAL A 86 20.84 36.24 20.49
N GLY A 87 21.61 35.48 21.25
CA GLY A 87 21.31 34.08 21.52
C GLY A 87 21.71 33.62 22.91
N TRP A 88 21.11 32.51 23.33
CA TRP A 88 21.49 31.75 24.51
C TRP A 88 21.07 30.28 24.38
N SER A 89 21.78 29.38 25.06
CA SER A 89 21.35 27.99 25.21
C SER A 89 21.81 27.40 26.53
N SER A 90 21.22 26.25 26.89
CA SER A 90 21.75 25.37 27.94
C SER A 90 23.02 24.61 27.52
N PHE A 91 23.46 24.72 26.26
CA PHE A 91 24.55 23.93 25.69
C PHE A 91 25.87 24.72 25.67
N PRO A 92 26.90 24.34 26.46
CA PRO A 92 28.14 25.11 26.55
C PRO A 92 28.89 25.28 25.23
N ALA A 93 28.78 24.30 24.31
CA ALA A 93 29.40 24.40 22.98
C ALA A 93 28.72 25.46 22.10
N CYS A 94 27.38 25.47 22.03
CA CYS A 94 26.63 26.52 21.33
C CYS A 94 26.91 27.92 21.89
N ASN A 95 26.99 28.06 23.21
CA ASN A 95 27.29 29.36 23.85
C ASN A 95 28.69 29.90 23.49
N ARG A 96 29.68 29.02 23.26
CA ARG A 96 31.01 29.43 22.74
C ARG A 96 30.93 29.93 21.30
N LEU A 97 30.10 29.30 20.47
CA LEU A 97 29.89 29.68 19.06
C LEU A 97 29.13 31.01 18.89
N LEU A 98 28.29 31.39 19.85
CA LEU A 98 27.58 32.67 19.86
C LEU A 98 28.50 33.89 20.11
N GLY A 99 29.61 33.71 20.82
CA GLY A 99 30.61 34.76 21.06
C GLY A 99 29.98 36.07 21.58
N ALA A 100 30.23 37.19 20.88
CA ALA A 100 29.71 38.51 21.25
C ALA A 100 28.16 38.63 21.20
N ARG A 101 27.46 37.72 20.52
CA ARG A 101 25.98 37.65 20.47
C ARG A 101 25.36 36.90 21.66
N LEU A 102 26.17 36.32 22.55
CA LEU A 102 25.69 35.68 23.77
C LEU A 102 25.11 36.73 24.73
N ARG A 103 23.88 36.52 25.20
CA ARG A 103 23.29 37.21 26.35
C ARG A 103 22.93 36.14 27.38
N LEU A 104 23.14 36.39 28.68
CA LEU A 104 22.87 35.40 29.73
C LEU A 104 21.53 35.71 30.41
N PRO A 105 20.45 34.94 30.16
CA PRO A 105 19.16 35.18 30.77
C PRO A 105 19.05 34.63 32.19
N LEU A 106 18.15 35.21 32.97
CA LEU A 106 17.59 34.54 34.14
C LEU A 106 16.53 33.54 33.65
N VAL A 107 16.65 32.28 34.04
CA VAL A 107 15.71 31.20 33.65
C VAL A 107 15.15 30.55 34.90
N SER A 108 13.81 30.42 34.95
CA SER A 108 13.10 29.69 35.99
C SER A 108 12.09 28.74 35.34
N ALA A 109 12.05 27.50 35.83
CA ALA A 109 11.16 26.46 35.37
C ALA A 109 10.57 25.75 36.60
N ARG A 110 9.24 25.58 36.60
CA ARG A 110 8.51 24.87 37.64
C ARG A 110 7.54 23.90 36.98
N GLU A 111 7.74 22.60 37.20
CA GLU A 111 6.74 21.59 36.89
C GLU A 111 5.71 21.57 38.03
N GLU A 112 4.42 21.49 37.69
CA GLU A 112 3.31 21.45 38.64
C GLU A 112 2.40 20.26 38.33
N ASP A 113 2.28 19.36 39.30
CA ASP A 113 1.25 18.33 39.38
C ASP A 113 0.04 18.96 40.09
N THR A 114 -1.10 19.05 39.39
CA THR A 114 -2.30 19.75 39.87
C THR A 114 -3.26 18.81 40.60
N ASN A 115 -3.13 17.51 40.36
CA ASN A 115 -4.11 16.50 40.79
C ASN A 115 -3.54 15.52 41.85
N GLN A 116 -2.22 15.52 42.04
CA GLN A 116 -1.41 14.69 42.95
C GLN A 116 -1.29 13.20 42.55
N ASP A 117 -1.34 12.88 41.25
CA ASP A 117 -1.11 11.53 40.71
C ASP A 117 0.38 11.18 40.47
N GLY A 118 1.29 12.15 40.58
CA GLY A 118 2.74 12.00 40.37
C GLY A 118 3.23 12.32 38.94
N ILE A 119 2.31 12.57 38.00
CA ILE A 119 2.58 13.07 36.66
C ILE A 119 2.50 14.61 36.67
N MET A 120 3.40 15.27 35.96
CA MET A 120 3.41 16.73 35.89
C MET A 120 2.43 17.21 34.81
N ASP A 121 1.44 18.00 35.22
CA ASP A 121 0.38 18.53 34.35
C ASP A 121 0.85 19.78 33.58
N LEU A 122 1.53 20.70 34.28
CA LEU A 122 1.85 22.05 33.82
C LEU A 122 3.36 22.33 33.93
N LEU A 123 3.91 23.04 32.95
CA LEU A 123 5.24 23.66 33.03
C LEU A 123 5.09 25.18 33.03
N ASN A 124 5.36 25.80 34.17
CA ASN A 124 5.53 27.24 34.29
C ASN A 124 7.00 27.58 33.98
N PHE A 125 7.27 28.03 32.75
CA PHE A 125 8.59 28.44 32.26
C PHE A 125 8.65 29.96 32.06
N ARG A 126 9.64 30.62 32.67
CA ARG A 126 9.90 32.06 32.56
C ARG A 126 11.38 32.29 32.28
N LEU A 127 11.66 33.07 31.24
CA LEU A 127 12.99 33.44 30.80
C LEU A 127 13.05 34.96 30.61
N GLU A 128 14.08 35.59 31.15
CA GLU A 128 14.31 37.04 31.09
C GLU A 128 15.70 37.30 30.49
N LEU A 129 15.73 37.81 29.26
CA LEU A 129 16.98 38.06 28.52
C LEU A 129 17.41 39.52 28.70
N PRO A 130 18.61 39.81 29.24
CA PRO A 130 19.11 41.17 29.31
C PRO A 130 19.48 41.67 27.91
N LEU A 131 18.97 42.85 27.55
CA LEU A 131 19.27 43.57 26.32
C LEU A 131 20.08 44.83 26.63
N GLN A 132 20.91 45.27 25.69
CA GLN A 132 21.58 46.56 25.73
C GLN A 132 20.59 47.69 25.36
N SER A 133 20.89 48.93 25.75
CA SER A 133 20.04 50.10 25.47
C SER A 133 19.87 50.45 23.98
N THR A 134 20.58 49.76 23.10
CA THR A 134 20.51 49.88 21.63
C THR A 134 19.91 48.64 20.95
N GLU A 135 19.52 47.61 21.71
CA GLU A 135 19.04 46.32 21.18
C GLU A 135 17.51 46.24 21.18
N GLU A 136 16.88 46.57 20.05
CA GLU A 136 15.43 46.42 19.88
C GLU A 136 15.05 44.99 19.45
N MET A 137 14.41 44.21 20.34
CA MET A 137 13.95 42.85 20.03
C MET A 137 12.66 42.84 19.19
N VAL A 138 12.75 42.29 17.98
CA VAL A 138 11.69 42.22 16.95
C VAL A 138 11.06 40.81 16.88
N GLY A 139 11.75 39.77 17.34
CA GLY A 139 11.20 38.42 17.39
C GLY A 139 11.95 37.46 18.32
N ILE A 140 11.32 36.33 18.63
CA ILE A 140 11.89 35.27 19.47
C ILE A 140 11.67 33.92 18.79
N GLN A 141 12.71 33.10 18.76
CA GLN A 141 12.66 31.66 18.51
C GLN A 141 13.15 30.95 19.78
N LEU A 142 12.30 30.11 20.37
CA LEU A 142 12.57 29.35 21.60
C LEU A 142 12.28 27.87 21.37
N LEU A 143 13.24 27.01 21.70
CA LEU A 143 13.14 25.56 21.64
C LEU A 143 13.38 24.98 23.04
N LEU A 144 12.45 24.14 23.50
CA LEU A 144 12.50 23.43 24.78
C LEU A 144 12.42 21.92 24.51
N THR A 145 13.26 21.10 25.16
CA THR A 145 13.19 19.62 25.01
C THR A 145 12.61 18.92 26.24
N PHE A 146 11.89 17.82 25.99
CA PHE A 146 11.13 17.06 26.98
C PHE A 146 11.30 15.56 26.74
N THR A 147 11.52 14.79 27.80
CA THR A 147 11.34 13.33 27.77
C THR A 147 9.84 13.02 27.79
N TYR A 148 9.42 12.07 26.96
CA TYR A 148 8.04 11.62 26.83
C TYR A 148 7.96 10.10 26.96
N GLN A 149 7.05 9.61 27.80
CA GLN A 149 6.88 8.20 28.09
C GLN A 149 5.40 7.78 28.09
N LEU A 150 5.14 6.60 27.51
CA LEU A 150 3.93 5.81 27.70
C LEU A 150 4.34 4.46 28.30
N GLN A 151 3.47 3.86 29.11
CA GLN A 151 3.78 2.65 29.88
C GLN A 151 2.63 1.64 29.92
N ARG A 152 1.36 2.07 29.81
CA ARG A 152 0.18 1.23 30.10
C ARG A 152 -0.24 0.34 28.94
N MET A 153 -0.29 0.89 27.72
CA MET A 153 -0.71 0.13 26.51
C MET A 153 0.40 -0.05 25.48
N SER A 154 1.49 0.71 25.61
CA SER A 154 2.71 0.60 24.81
C SER A 154 3.86 1.19 25.62
N THR A 155 4.96 0.45 25.79
CA THR A 155 6.14 0.95 26.51
C THR A 155 6.98 1.81 25.55
N PHE A 156 6.55 3.05 25.31
CA PHE A 156 7.15 3.95 24.32
C PHE A 156 7.92 5.08 25.00
N VAL A 157 9.15 5.32 24.57
CA VAL A 157 10.02 6.38 25.09
C VAL A 157 10.59 7.20 23.94
N MET A 158 10.44 8.52 24.01
CA MET A 158 11.07 9.44 23.08
C MET A 158 11.61 10.71 23.74
N GLN A 159 12.58 11.35 23.09
CA GLN A 159 12.88 12.75 23.32
C GLN A 159 12.11 13.61 22.32
N SER A 160 11.38 14.59 22.85
CA SER A 160 10.48 15.47 22.12
C SER A 160 10.86 16.94 22.31
N MET A 161 10.35 17.81 21.45
CA MET A 161 10.55 19.26 21.55
C MET A 161 9.23 20.03 21.46
N ALA A 162 9.18 21.16 22.16
CA ALA A 162 8.29 22.28 21.83
C ALA A 162 9.12 23.37 21.13
N PHE A 163 8.50 24.04 20.16
CA PHE A 163 9.10 25.16 19.44
C PHE A 163 8.09 26.31 19.40
N LEU A 164 8.52 27.48 19.85
CA LEU A 164 7.80 28.73 19.83
C LEU A 164 8.57 29.70 18.92
N GLN A 165 7.89 30.22 17.90
CA GLN A 165 8.41 31.30 17.07
C GLN A 165 7.38 32.43 17.03
N THR A 166 7.85 33.65 17.27
CA THR A 166 7.05 34.87 17.15
C THR A 166 7.90 36.00 16.58
N SER A 167 7.25 36.91 15.86
CA SER A 167 7.87 38.08 15.24
C SER A 167 6.84 39.20 15.13
N SER A 168 7.22 40.41 15.55
CA SER A 168 6.40 41.62 15.54
C SER A 168 7.10 42.69 14.71
N PRO A 169 6.40 43.50 13.89
CA PRO A 169 7.02 44.64 13.18
C PRO A 169 7.46 45.78 14.11
N VAL A 170 6.97 45.77 15.37
CA VAL A 170 7.29 46.73 16.44
C VAL A 170 8.08 45.99 17.53
N PRO A 171 9.13 46.58 18.12
CA PRO A 171 9.89 45.95 19.20
C PRO A 171 9.01 45.56 20.41
N GLY A 172 9.31 44.43 21.04
CA GLY A 172 8.54 43.89 22.17
C GLY A 172 9.39 43.62 23.40
N SER A 173 8.86 43.97 24.58
CA SER A 173 9.51 43.75 25.88
C SER A 173 9.13 42.42 26.56
N GLN A 174 8.02 41.79 26.16
CA GLN A 174 7.54 40.53 26.71
C GLN A 174 6.81 39.70 25.66
N VAL A 175 6.96 38.37 25.74
CA VAL A 175 6.15 37.39 25.01
C VAL A 175 5.51 36.45 26.02
N PHE A 176 4.21 36.23 25.92
CA PHE A 176 3.46 35.24 26.70
C PHE A 176 2.87 34.18 25.76
N ALA A 177 3.00 32.91 26.12
CA ALA A 177 2.48 31.78 25.36
C ALA A 177 1.98 30.68 26.32
N SER A 178 0.89 30.00 25.94
CA SER A 178 0.28 28.92 26.73
C SER A 178 -0.47 27.95 25.80
N GLY A 179 -0.62 26.69 26.22
CA GLY A 179 -1.47 25.69 25.55
C GLY A 179 -0.93 24.25 25.55
N ASP A 180 -1.79 23.32 25.16
CA ASP A 180 -1.62 21.88 25.40
C ASP A 180 -0.55 21.19 24.54
N LEU A 181 0.19 20.25 25.15
CA LEU A 181 1.29 19.52 24.51
C LEU A 181 0.85 18.14 23.97
N LYS A 182 0.09 18.13 22.87
CA LYS A 182 -0.61 16.93 22.34
C LYS A 182 0.24 16.07 21.39
N LEU A 183 0.26 14.75 21.64
CA LEU A 183 0.84 13.75 20.73
C LEU A 183 -0.05 13.54 19.50
N HIS A 184 0.57 13.50 18.33
CA HIS A 184 -0.02 13.21 17.03
C HIS A 184 0.78 12.07 16.36
N GLN A 185 0.39 10.86 16.72
CA GLN A 185 0.86 9.62 16.11
C GLN A 185 0.65 9.64 14.57
N ARG A 186 1.64 9.20 13.79
CA ARG A 186 1.45 8.81 12.37
C ARG A 186 1.58 7.29 12.17
N GLN A 187 2.29 6.58 13.05
CA GLN A 187 2.49 5.13 12.97
C GLN A 187 1.90 4.40 14.19
N PRO A 188 1.16 3.29 14.04
CA PRO A 188 0.76 2.46 15.16
C PRO A 188 1.98 2.01 15.98
N LEU A 189 1.97 2.31 17.29
CA LEU A 189 2.96 1.82 18.24
C LEU A 189 2.72 0.33 18.52
N SER A 190 3.77 -0.38 18.93
CA SER A 190 3.63 -1.78 19.34
C SER A 190 2.85 -1.89 20.65
N HIS A 191 1.95 -2.87 20.74
CA HIS A 191 1.19 -3.18 21.97
C HIS A 191 2.05 -3.89 23.05
N ALA A 192 3.27 -4.29 22.71
CA ALA A 192 4.20 -5.00 23.58
C ALA A 192 5.67 -4.70 23.20
N GLY A 193 6.56 -4.75 24.19
CA GLY A 193 7.97 -4.42 24.06
C GLY A 193 8.27 -2.92 24.21
N LEU A 194 9.55 -2.61 24.43
CA LEU A 194 10.07 -1.24 24.53
C LEU A 194 10.26 -0.65 23.12
N ASP A 195 9.52 0.40 22.79
CA ASP A 195 9.75 1.20 21.59
C ASP A 195 10.53 2.47 21.95
N ASN A 196 11.83 2.45 21.64
CA ASN A 196 12.78 3.52 21.90
C ASN A 196 13.26 4.22 20.61
N ARG A 197 12.57 4.03 19.47
CA ARG A 197 13.02 4.50 18.13
C ARG A 197 13.29 5.99 18.03
N TYR A 198 12.68 6.80 18.90
CA TYR A 198 12.87 8.25 18.97
C TYR A 198 13.47 8.73 20.29
N ASN A 199 14.04 7.81 21.10
CA ASN A 199 14.83 8.13 22.29
C ASN A 199 16.28 8.51 21.93
N ILE A 200 16.41 9.42 20.96
CA ILE A 200 17.65 10.00 20.48
C ILE A 200 17.60 11.52 20.67
N SER A 201 18.74 12.13 21.00
CA SER A 201 18.87 13.55 21.25
C SER A 201 18.25 14.39 20.14
N VAL A 202 17.50 15.44 20.50
CA VAL A 202 16.93 16.37 19.50
C VAL A 202 17.98 17.38 19.03
N ILE A 203 18.94 17.73 19.90
CA ILE A 203 20.06 18.63 19.62
C ILE A 203 21.36 17.92 20.02
N ASN A 204 22.39 17.96 19.18
CA ASN A 204 23.72 17.45 19.51
C ASN A 204 24.47 18.46 20.41
N GLY A 205 24.15 18.46 21.71
CA GLY A 205 24.69 19.40 22.70
C GLY A 205 26.23 19.40 22.87
N THR A 206 26.91 18.42 22.27
CA THR A 206 28.37 18.25 22.26
C THR A 206 29.06 18.63 20.95
N SER A 207 28.31 19.03 19.91
CA SER A 207 28.90 19.38 18.61
C SER A 207 29.76 20.64 18.66
N PRO A 208 30.92 20.67 17.97
CA PRO A 208 31.66 21.91 17.73
C PRO A 208 31.12 22.73 16.56
N PHE A 209 30.16 22.21 15.78
CA PHE A 209 29.71 22.82 14.53
C PHE A 209 28.44 23.66 14.70
N ALA A 210 28.46 24.91 14.20
CA ALA A 210 27.30 25.80 14.28
C ALA A 210 26.05 25.28 13.53
N GLN A 211 26.24 24.46 12.49
CA GLN A 211 25.16 23.90 11.68
C GLN A 211 24.27 22.91 12.47
N ASP A 212 24.81 22.26 13.51
CA ASP A 212 24.06 21.34 14.39
C ASP A 212 23.17 22.07 15.41
N TYR A 213 23.33 23.40 15.53
CA TYR A 213 22.52 24.29 16.36
C TYR A 213 21.56 25.16 15.53
N ASP A 214 21.56 25.05 14.20
CA ASP A 214 20.57 25.72 13.36
C ASP A 214 19.19 25.10 13.58
N LEU A 215 18.25 25.93 14.05
CA LEU A 215 16.86 25.56 14.29
C LEU A 215 16.20 24.97 13.03
N THR A 216 16.60 25.41 11.84
CA THR A 216 16.11 24.88 10.55
C THR A 216 16.45 23.39 10.41
N ASN A 217 17.70 23.03 10.70
CA ASN A 217 18.19 21.65 10.62
C ASN A 217 17.59 20.78 11.74
N ILE A 218 17.52 21.30 12.97
CA ILE A 218 16.90 20.62 14.12
C ILE A 218 15.41 20.33 13.84
N ILE A 219 14.66 21.31 13.30
CA ILE A 219 13.25 21.16 12.96
C ILE A 219 13.05 20.21 11.77
N ALA A 220 13.95 20.19 10.80
CA ALA A 220 13.91 19.22 9.69
C ALA A 220 14.13 17.79 10.19
N ALA A 221 15.22 17.53 10.92
CA ALA A 221 15.55 16.23 11.50
C ALA A 221 14.49 15.73 12.50
N TYR A 222 13.79 16.63 13.18
CA TYR A 222 12.66 16.26 14.04
C TYR A 222 11.37 15.96 13.25
N GLN A 223 11.17 16.52 12.05
CA GLN A 223 10.00 16.22 11.20
C GLN A 223 10.06 14.86 10.49
N GLU A 224 11.27 14.32 10.29
CA GLU A 224 11.51 12.95 9.80
C GLU A 224 11.14 11.88 10.83
N ARG A 225 11.13 12.23 12.13
CA ARG A 225 10.61 11.35 13.19
C ARG A 225 9.12 11.12 12.94
N ASN A 226 8.71 9.85 12.84
CA ASN A 226 7.40 9.52 12.27
C ASN A 226 6.22 9.61 13.26
N ASP A 227 6.41 10.15 14.46
CA ASP A 227 5.33 10.50 15.37
C ASP A 227 5.59 11.92 15.92
N ARG A 228 4.63 12.84 15.73
CA ARG A 228 4.82 14.28 15.96
C ARG A 228 4.16 14.72 17.26
N ARG A 229 4.71 15.71 17.96
CA ARG A 229 3.97 16.56 18.91
C ARG A 229 3.68 17.89 18.23
N ARG A 230 2.45 18.42 18.32
CA ARG A 230 2.18 19.81 17.89
C ARG A 230 2.31 20.73 19.11
N PRO A 231 3.05 21.85 19.02
CA PRO A 231 2.84 22.95 19.95
C PRO A 231 1.43 23.56 19.71
N PRO A 232 0.86 24.30 20.68
CA PRO A 232 -0.33 25.09 20.44
C PRO A 232 -0.09 26.11 19.32
N GLN A 233 -1.14 26.46 18.58
CA GLN A 233 -1.09 27.68 17.77
C GLN A 233 -1.04 28.88 18.74
N PRO A 234 -0.13 29.85 18.54
CA PRO A 234 -0.27 31.14 19.20
C PRO A 234 -1.64 31.72 18.82
N LEU A 235 -2.43 32.10 19.81
CA LEU A 235 -3.47 33.09 19.57
C LEU A 235 -2.78 34.38 19.09
N PRO A 236 -3.38 35.14 18.17
CA PRO A 236 -2.80 36.43 17.77
C PRO A 236 -2.65 37.31 19.02
N PRO A 237 -1.57 38.11 19.12
CA PRO A 237 -1.37 38.97 20.28
C PRO A 237 -2.55 39.92 20.41
N LEU A 238 -3.31 39.78 21.51
CA LEU A 238 -4.26 40.80 21.92
C LEU A 238 -3.46 42.06 22.23
N SER A 239 -3.64 43.10 21.43
CA SER A 239 -3.10 44.42 21.74
C SER A 239 -3.61 44.87 23.11
N PRO A 240 -2.77 45.51 23.93
CA PRO A 240 -3.23 46.05 25.21
C PRO A 240 -4.32 47.09 24.94
N PRO A 241 -5.44 47.07 25.69
CA PRO A 241 -6.43 48.13 25.59
C PRO A 241 -5.80 49.45 26.06
N PRO A 242 -6.18 50.61 25.48
CA PRO A 242 -5.79 51.89 26.02
C PRO A 242 -6.30 52.02 27.48
N PRO A 243 -5.57 52.72 28.36
CA PRO A 243 -5.90 52.77 29.79
C PRO A 243 -7.29 53.39 30.01
N GLY A 244 -8.20 52.65 30.66
CA GLY A 244 -9.51 53.14 31.10
C GLY A 244 -10.75 52.33 30.69
N ALA A 245 -10.62 51.24 29.91
CA ALA A 245 -11.78 50.47 29.43
C ALA A 245 -12.19 49.28 30.35
N PRO A 246 -13.48 49.15 30.73
CA PRO A 246 -13.97 48.01 31.55
C PRO A 246 -14.18 46.72 30.73
N PRO A 247 -14.14 45.53 31.38
CA PRO A 247 -14.05 44.24 30.69
C PRO A 247 -15.35 43.78 30.04
N ARG A 248 -15.28 43.24 28.82
CA ARG A 248 -16.39 42.54 28.13
C ARG A 248 -16.21 41.02 28.21
N ARG A 249 -17.24 40.30 28.68
CA ARG A 249 -17.39 38.85 28.53
C ARG A 249 -17.91 38.52 27.13
N LEU A 250 -17.41 37.45 26.50
CA LEU A 250 -18.17 36.64 25.55
C LEU A 250 -17.80 35.15 25.68
N LEU A 251 -18.70 34.28 25.21
CA LEU A 251 -18.69 32.82 25.42
C LEU A 251 -18.12 32.08 24.20
N PRO A 252 -17.58 30.85 24.37
CA PRO A 252 -17.11 30.02 23.26
C PRO A 252 -18.26 29.30 22.53
N SER A 253 -18.27 29.38 21.20
CA SER A 253 -19.16 28.59 20.34
C SER A 253 -18.46 27.34 19.83
N PHE A 254 -19.03 26.16 20.09
CA PHE A 254 -18.51 24.88 19.59
C PHE A 254 -18.91 24.61 18.13
N LEU A 255 -18.01 24.00 17.35
CA LEU A 255 -18.35 23.18 16.19
C LEU A 255 -17.56 21.87 16.23
N LEU A 256 -18.29 20.75 16.11
CA LEU A 256 -17.75 19.39 16.05
C LEU A 256 -17.53 18.96 14.59
N PRO A 257 -16.44 18.25 14.25
CA PRO A 257 -16.28 17.66 12.93
C PRO A 257 -17.16 16.41 12.76
N SER A 258 -17.80 16.27 11.60
CA SER A 258 -18.69 15.16 11.26
C SER A 258 -17.95 13.96 10.64
N LEU A 259 -18.52 12.76 10.82
CA LEU A 259 -18.03 11.51 10.22
C LEU A 259 -18.49 11.37 8.74
N PRO A 260 -17.70 10.69 7.88
CA PRO A 260 -18.01 10.54 6.46
C PRO A 260 -19.04 9.45 6.18
N ARG A 261 -19.81 9.60 5.10
CA ARG A 261 -20.57 8.52 4.47
C ARG A 261 -20.50 8.61 2.95
N TRP A 262 -20.41 7.46 2.30
CA TRP A 262 -20.43 7.32 0.84
C TRP A 262 -21.86 7.35 0.30
N LEU A 263 -22.10 8.02 -0.83
CA LEU A 263 -22.52 7.38 -2.10
C LEU A 263 -22.84 8.42 -3.21
N ALA A 264 -22.95 7.91 -4.43
CA ALA A 264 -23.64 8.48 -5.59
C ALA A 264 -23.17 9.85 -6.15
N GLY A 265 -22.32 9.77 -7.19
CA GLY A 265 -22.61 10.42 -8.48
C GLY A 265 -22.47 11.95 -8.60
N ARG A 266 -21.44 12.39 -9.34
CA ARG A 266 -21.54 13.58 -10.20
C ARG A 266 -20.96 13.32 -11.57
N ALA A 267 -21.70 13.75 -12.58
CA ALA A 267 -21.18 13.91 -13.94
C ALA A 267 -20.23 15.12 -14.02
N THR A 268 -19.47 15.17 -15.09
CA THR A 268 -18.50 16.22 -15.42
C THR A 268 -19.12 17.59 -15.67
N SER A 269 -18.45 18.64 -15.19
CA SER A 269 -18.33 19.90 -15.92
C SER A 269 -17.04 20.61 -15.53
N GLU A 270 -16.06 20.64 -16.41
CA GLU A 270 -14.90 21.52 -16.30
C GLU A 270 -15.26 22.91 -16.84
N SER A 271 -14.75 23.97 -16.20
CA SER A 271 -14.41 25.22 -16.88
C SER A 271 -13.44 26.05 -16.04
N GLY A 272 -12.15 25.95 -16.36
CA GLY A 272 -11.16 26.95 -15.91
C GLY A 272 -11.21 28.16 -16.83
N SER A 273 -11.10 29.37 -16.26
CA SER A 273 -10.94 30.59 -17.05
C SER A 273 -9.49 30.80 -17.47
N LEU A 274 -9.27 31.03 -18.77
CA LEU A 274 -8.00 31.52 -19.31
C LEU A 274 -8.24 32.72 -20.23
N SER A 275 -7.41 33.75 -20.08
CA SER A 275 -7.51 35.01 -20.80
C SER A 275 -6.48 35.07 -21.94
N GLY A 276 -6.91 35.39 -23.17
CA GLY A 276 -5.98 35.57 -24.30
C GLY A 276 -6.67 36.06 -25.58
N GLN A 277 -6.43 37.33 -25.92
CA GLN A 277 -6.83 37.96 -27.18
C GLN A 277 -5.99 37.39 -28.36
N ARG A 278 -6.26 37.60 -29.66
CA ARG A 278 -7.15 38.54 -30.38
C ARG A 278 -7.35 38.04 -31.84
N GLY A 279 -8.44 38.40 -32.53
CA GLY A 279 -8.53 38.31 -34.01
C GLY A 279 -9.86 37.79 -34.59
N GLY A 280 -10.47 38.56 -35.49
CA GLY A 280 -11.60 38.17 -36.37
C GLY A 280 -11.31 38.60 -37.82
N PRO A 281 -12.30 38.83 -38.72
CA PRO A 281 -13.75 38.90 -38.47
C PRO A 281 -14.70 38.23 -39.51
N GLY A 282 -15.97 38.05 -39.09
CA GLY A 282 -17.16 37.98 -39.98
C GLY A 282 -17.45 36.62 -40.63
N TRP A 283 -18.70 36.27 -40.98
CA TRP A 283 -20.02 36.94 -40.92
C TRP A 283 -21.09 35.85 -40.56
N TRP A 284 -22.41 36.05 -40.35
CA TRP A 284 -23.38 37.10 -40.70
C TRP A 284 -24.44 37.33 -39.58
N ARG A 285 -25.47 38.12 -39.92
CA ARG A 285 -26.74 38.48 -39.22
C ARG A 285 -27.72 37.28 -39.00
N LYS A 286 -28.85 37.37 -38.27
CA LYS A 286 -29.79 38.52 -38.10
C LYS A 286 -30.78 38.40 -36.90
N SER A 287 -31.03 39.53 -36.21
CA SER A 287 -32.27 40.02 -35.52
C SER A 287 -33.05 39.17 -34.48
N ASP A 288 -33.03 39.60 -33.20
CA ASP A 288 -34.02 40.43 -32.44
C ASP A 288 -35.56 40.21 -32.62
N PRO A 289 -36.46 40.54 -31.64
CA PRO A 289 -36.31 41.47 -30.49
C PRO A 289 -36.83 40.99 -29.09
N PRO A 290 -36.68 41.79 -27.99
CA PRO A 290 -37.09 41.48 -26.59
C PRO A 290 -38.36 42.23 -26.09
N PRO A 291 -38.97 41.84 -24.94
CA PRO A 291 -38.77 42.55 -23.64
C PRO A 291 -38.61 41.53 -22.45
N ALA A 292 -38.82 41.76 -21.12
CA ALA A 292 -39.53 42.80 -20.34
C ALA A 292 -39.05 42.97 -18.84
N PHE A 293 -39.91 43.57 -18.01
CA PHE A 293 -39.76 44.16 -16.66
C PHE A 293 -39.87 43.16 -15.47
N LEU A 294 -39.32 43.31 -14.23
CA LEU A 294 -39.17 44.45 -13.26
C LEU A 294 -40.49 44.86 -12.53
N PRO A 295 -40.51 45.47 -11.30
CA PRO A 295 -39.46 45.74 -10.27
C PRO A 295 -39.89 45.57 -8.77
N ALA A 296 -39.08 46.10 -7.83
CA ALA A 296 -39.44 46.90 -6.60
C ALA A 296 -39.46 46.29 -5.15
N PRO A 297 -39.30 47.12 -4.07
CA PRO A 297 -38.96 46.71 -2.68
C PRO A 297 -39.89 47.30 -1.56
N PRO A 298 -39.46 48.06 -0.51
CA PRO A 298 -38.75 47.70 0.74
C PRO A 298 -39.50 47.98 2.10
N SER A 299 -38.89 47.54 3.21
CA SER A 299 -38.82 48.17 4.57
C SER A 299 -40.07 48.43 5.46
N LEU A 300 -39.96 48.13 6.77
CA LEU A 300 -40.16 49.06 7.91
C LEU A 300 -39.89 48.42 9.31
N ALA A 301 -39.80 49.28 10.34
CA ALA A 301 -39.68 49.01 11.80
C ALA A 301 -40.71 49.93 12.55
N PRO A 302 -40.75 50.21 13.90
CA PRO A 302 -39.76 50.01 14.99
C PRO A 302 -40.32 49.73 16.44
N THR A 303 -39.47 49.90 17.49
CA THR A 303 -39.78 50.24 18.93
C THR A 303 -40.56 49.25 19.83
N SER A 304 -40.49 49.25 21.18
CA SER A 304 -39.60 49.89 22.22
C SER A 304 -39.68 49.15 23.59
N LEU A 305 -38.96 49.61 24.64
CA LEU A 305 -38.87 49.00 26.00
C LEU A 305 -39.62 49.77 27.10
N ARG A 306 -40.03 49.08 28.20
CA ARG A 306 -39.74 49.35 29.66
C ARG A 306 -40.55 48.36 30.56
N VAL A 307 -40.09 47.75 31.66
CA VAL A 307 -39.35 48.08 32.92
C VAL A 307 -40.28 48.26 34.14
N SER A 308 -40.11 47.39 35.16
CA SER A 308 -40.53 47.52 36.58
C SER A 308 -40.05 46.26 37.37
N SER A 309 -39.95 46.21 38.71
CA SER A 309 -39.12 46.99 39.67
C SER A 309 -39.08 46.27 41.05
N ALA A 310 -38.11 46.65 41.92
CA ALA A 310 -38.02 46.35 43.38
C ALA A 310 -37.83 44.90 43.91
N GLY A 311 -37.34 44.80 45.16
CA GLY A 311 -37.30 43.62 46.06
C GLY A 311 -38.05 43.95 47.38
N PRO A 312 -37.62 43.54 48.61
CA PRO A 312 -36.52 42.65 49.03
C PRO A 312 -36.94 41.62 50.14
N GLY A 313 -35.98 41.06 50.92
CA GLY A 313 -36.17 40.20 52.12
C GLY A 313 -35.15 39.03 52.14
N GLU A 314 -34.16 38.93 53.04
CA GLU A 314 -34.17 38.61 54.50
C GLU A 314 -34.53 37.12 54.81
N VAL A 315 -33.87 36.37 55.72
CA VAL A 315 -32.82 36.66 56.74
C VAL A 315 -31.94 35.38 57.00
N PRO A 316 -30.76 35.44 57.68
CA PRO A 316 -29.77 34.33 57.84
C PRO A 316 -29.67 33.82 59.31
N PRO A 317 -28.56 33.22 59.86
CA PRO A 317 -27.56 32.20 59.46
C PRO A 317 -27.62 30.98 60.46
N PRO A 318 -26.57 30.35 61.08
CA PRO A 318 -25.15 30.09 60.74
C PRO A 318 -24.60 28.63 60.94
N GLN A 319 -23.48 28.32 60.27
CA GLN A 319 -22.27 27.56 60.71
C GLN A 319 -22.25 26.08 61.20
N THR A 320 -21.16 25.38 60.78
CA THR A 320 -20.36 24.33 61.51
C THR A 320 -20.97 22.95 61.87
N VAL A 321 -20.22 21.84 62.08
CA VAL A 321 -19.02 21.24 61.44
C VAL A 321 -18.73 19.84 62.08
N ARG A 322 -18.17 18.87 61.32
CA ARG A 322 -17.43 17.64 61.76
C ARG A 322 -18.13 16.40 62.40
N THR A 323 -17.73 15.23 61.85
CA THR A 323 -17.36 13.91 62.47
C THR A 323 -18.35 12.96 63.17
N GLY A 324 -18.14 11.65 62.93
CA GLY A 324 -18.62 10.50 63.71
C GLY A 324 -19.92 9.85 63.20
N GLY A 325 -20.17 8.55 63.31
CA GLY A 325 -19.35 7.42 63.81
C GLY A 325 -20.22 6.24 64.29
N GLY A 326 -19.86 4.98 64.00
CA GLY A 326 -20.73 3.80 64.21
C GLY A 326 -21.71 3.57 63.03
N GLY A 327 -22.34 2.39 62.84
CA GLY A 327 -22.58 1.26 63.74
C GLY A 327 -24.04 1.30 64.27
N ASP A 328 -24.82 0.22 64.33
CA ASP A 328 -24.65 -1.19 63.91
C ASP A 328 -26.05 -1.88 63.85
N LEU A 329 -26.15 -3.12 63.35
CA LEU A 329 -27.27 -4.09 63.51
C LEU A 329 -28.68 -3.73 62.94
N GLY A 330 -29.55 -4.75 62.76
CA GLY A 330 -31.02 -4.55 62.71
C GLY A 330 -31.84 -5.04 61.49
N ASP A 331 -31.86 -6.34 61.19
CA ASP A 331 -33.00 -7.04 60.54
C ASP A 331 -34.02 -7.44 61.67
N PRO A 332 -35.26 -7.97 61.45
CA PRO A 332 -35.94 -8.35 60.21
C PRO A 332 -37.47 -8.05 60.15
N THR A 333 -38.17 -8.63 59.14
CA THR A 333 -39.63 -8.98 59.12
C THR A 333 -40.71 -7.86 59.08
N SER A 334 -41.93 -8.04 58.54
CA SER A 334 -42.51 -9.10 57.66
C SER A 334 -43.75 -8.60 56.87
N SER A 335 -44.25 -9.47 55.98
CA SER A 335 -45.58 -9.56 55.31
C SER A 335 -46.73 -8.59 55.70
N ARG A 336 -47.62 -8.15 54.78
CA ARG A 336 -48.53 -8.98 53.94
C ARG A 336 -49.06 -8.26 52.67
N ARG A 337 -49.71 -9.03 51.77
CA ARG A 337 -50.39 -8.57 50.52
C ARG A 337 -51.91 -8.46 50.68
N ARG A 338 -52.54 -7.51 49.95
CA ARG A 338 -53.86 -7.52 49.22
C ARG A 338 -54.32 -6.03 49.07
N ARG A 339 -55.03 -5.55 48.03
CA ARG A 339 -55.54 -6.11 46.75
C ARG A 339 -55.74 -4.95 45.73
N ARG A 340 -55.73 -5.29 44.42
CA ARG A 340 -56.41 -4.73 43.21
C ARG A 340 -57.25 -3.42 43.32
N LEU A 341 -57.52 -2.59 42.30
CA LEU A 341 -57.19 -2.35 40.85
C LEU A 341 -58.10 -1.15 40.41
N PRO A 342 -58.10 -0.61 39.15
CA PRO A 342 -57.05 -0.50 38.12
C PRO A 342 -56.77 0.99 37.75
N GLY A 343 -55.86 1.24 36.80
CA GLY A 343 -55.65 2.56 36.17
C GLY A 343 -54.50 2.52 35.16
N GLU A 344 -54.72 3.01 33.94
CA GLU A 344 -53.76 2.88 32.83
C GLU A 344 -52.73 4.03 32.80
N GLY A 345 -51.53 3.76 32.27
CA GLY A 345 -50.46 4.77 32.23
C GLY A 345 -49.07 4.23 31.90
N VAL A 346 -48.91 3.50 30.80
CA VAL A 346 -47.63 2.86 30.45
C VAL A 346 -46.58 3.89 30.00
N ARG A 347 -45.60 4.17 30.85
CA ARG A 347 -44.29 4.73 30.44
C ARG A 347 -43.17 4.23 31.34
N ALA A 348 -42.54 3.13 30.94
CA ALA A 348 -41.51 2.46 31.74
C ALA A 348 -40.23 3.29 31.91
N ARG A 349 -39.74 3.39 33.15
CA ARG A 349 -38.36 3.81 33.44
C ARG A 349 -37.39 2.67 33.06
N PRO A 350 -36.14 2.95 32.64
CA PRO A 350 -35.19 1.92 32.23
C PRO A 350 -34.87 0.98 33.40
N ALA A 351 -35.12 -0.32 33.22
CA ALA A 351 -34.81 -1.33 34.22
C ALA A 351 -33.29 -1.50 34.35
N ARG A 352 -32.75 -1.32 35.56
CA ARG A 352 -31.34 -1.49 35.87
C ARG A 352 -30.97 -2.98 35.90
N TRP A 353 -30.74 -3.59 34.73
CA TRP A 353 -30.39 -5.01 34.60
C TRP A 353 -29.08 -5.31 35.33
N SER A 354 -29.21 -5.90 36.53
CA SER A 354 -28.10 -6.42 37.31
C SER A 354 -27.56 -7.69 36.66
N ASN A 355 -26.69 -7.54 35.66
CA ASN A 355 -25.95 -8.64 35.03
C ASN A 355 -24.92 -9.27 36.00
N ARG A 356 -25.42 -9.97 37.02
CA ARG A 356 -24.68 -11.03 37.73
C ARG A 356 -24.57 -12.25 36.81
N MET A 357 -23.89 -12.09 35.67
CA MET A 357 -23.38 -13.25 34.93
C MET A 357 -22.47 -14.02 35.89
N ALA A 358 -22.86 -15.24 36.24
CA ALA A 358 -22.03 -16.15 37.00
C ALA A 358 -20.76 -16.41 36.17
N ARG A 359 -19.64 -15.78 36.54
CA ARG A 359 -18.35 -16.01 35.88
C ARG A 359 -17.89 -17.41 36.25
N LEU A 360 -18.22 -18.39 35.41
CA LEU A 360 -17.75 -19.76 35.54
C LEU A 360 -16.22 -19.75 35.43
N ARG A 361 -15.52 -19.71 36.57
CA ARG A 361 -14.05 -19.64 36.66
C ARG A 361 -13.44 -21.01 36.34
N VAL A 362 -13.57 -21.44 35.07
CA VAL A 362 -12.81 -22.57 34.53
C VAL A 362 -11.33 -22.24 34.65
N SER A 363 -10.58 -23.03 35.42
CA SER A 363 -9.16 -22.80 35.67
C SER A 363 -8.34 -22.88 34.38
N SER A 364 -7.20 -22.19 34.34
CA SER A 364 -6.22 -22.35 33.26
C SER A 364 -5.74 -23.81 33.16
N THR A 365 -5.56 -24.49 34.31
CA THR A 365 -5.23 -25.91 34.36
C THR A 365 -6.30 -26.80 33.74
N THR A 366 -7.58 -26.52 33.96
CA THR A 366 -8.69 -27.26 33.33
C THR A 366 -8.69 -27.11 31.81
N VAL A 367 -8.42 -25.91 31.30
CA VAL A 367 -8.30 -25.68 29.84
C VAL A 367 -7.08 -26.41 29.28
N ALA A 368 -5.94 -26.37 29.96
CA ALA A 368 -4.73 -27.08 29.54
C ALA A 368 -4.91 -28.61 29.51
N ILE A 369 -5.60 -29.19 30.51
CA ILE A 369 -5.92 -30.63 30.55
C ILE A 369 -6.85 -31.02 29.39
N LEU A 370 -7.89 -30.23 29.12
CA LEU A 370 -8.79 -30.49 27.99
C LEU A 370 -8.06 -30.41 26.63
N LEU A 371 -7.17 -29.43 26.45
CA LEU A 371 -6.33 -29.33 25.25
C LEU A 371 -5.35 -30.50 25.14
N ALA A 372 -4.72 -30.94 26.23
CA ALA A 372 -3.81 -32.09 26.23
C ALA A 372 -4.53 -33.39 25.86
N ILE A 373 -5.73 -33.63 26.40
CA ILE A 373 -6.59 -34.77 26.04
C ILE A 373 -7.00 -34.69 24.57
N GLN A 374 -7.42 -33.52 24.09
CA GLN A 374 -7.77 -33.30 22.68
C GLN A 374 -6.58 -33.56 21.75
N THR A 375 -5.38 -33.07 22.08
CA THR A 375 -4.16 -33.29 21.28
C THR A 375 -3.73 -34.75 21.30
N GLY A 376 -3.75 -35.42 22.46
CA GLY A 376 -3.43 -36.85 22.56
C GLY A 376 -4.40 -37.72 21.76
N PHE A 377 -5.70 -37.42 21.80
CA PHE A 377 -6.70 -38.13 21.00
C PHE A 377 -6.57 -37.86 19.50
N LEU A 378 -6.26 -36.61 19.09
CA LEU A 378 -5.99 -36.29 17.68
C LEU A 378 -4.73 -37.00 17.16
N LEU A 379 -3.68 -37.13 17.97
CA LEU A 379 -2.48 -37.91 17.63
C LEU A 379 -2.77 -39.42 17.54
N PHE A 380 -3.59 -39.97 18.44
CA PHE A 380 -4.06 -41.35 18.36
C PHE A 380 -4.88 -41.62 17.09
N MET A 381 -5.82 -40.73 16.77
CA MET A 381 -6.59 -40.80 15.52
C MET A 381 -5.69 -40.67 14.28
N TYR A 382 -4.70 -39.77 14.28
CA TYR A 382 -3.75 -39.62 13.18
C TYR A 382 -2.90 -40.88 12.97
N ALA A 383 -2.38 -41.48 14.05
CA ALA A 383 -1.62 -42.73 13.99
C ALA A 383 -2.45 -43.91 13.44
N HIS A 384 -3.70 -44.05 13.88
CA HIS A 384 -4.60 -45.08 13.35
C HIS A 384 -5.02 -44.83 11.89
N HIS A 385 -5.29 -43.57 11.52
CA HIS A 385 -5.70 -43.22 10.15
C HIS A 385 -4.54 -43.42 9.15
N GLY A 386 -3.29 -43.20 9.59
CA GLY A 386 -2.09 -43.49 8.80
C GLY A 386 -1.91 -44.97 8.43
N SER A 387 -2.63 -45.89 9.10
CA SER A 387 -2.58 -47.34 8.83
C SER A 387 -3.71 -47.85 7.92
N PHE A 388 -4.65 -47.00 7.51
CA PHE A 388 -5.80 -47.40 6.65
C PHE A 388 -6.07 -46.45 5.47
N SER A 389 -5.15 -45.53 5.18
CA SER A 389 -5.17 -44.73 3.95
C SER A 389 -4.40 -45.41 2.83
N SER A 390 -5.09 -46.27 2.06
CA SER A 390 -4.72 -46.51 0.66
C SER A 390 -4.56 -45.16 -0.06
N PRO A 391 -3.60 -45.00 -0.99
CA PRO A 391 -3.28 -43.70 -1.56
C PRO A 391 -4.45 -43.14 -2.38
N SER A 392 -5.21 -42.22 -1.77
CA SER A 392 -6.07 -41.31 -2.52
C SER A 392 -5.16 -40.45 -3.38
N ALA A 393 -5.25 -40.61 -4.71
CA ALA A 393 -4.33 -39.97 -5.65
C ALA A 393 -4.29 -38.45 -5.43
N GLU A 394 -3.09 -37.92 -5.14
CA GLU A 394 -2.87 -36.47 -5.09
C GLU A 394 -3.29 -35.88 -6.43
N LYS A 395 -4.17 -34.88 -6.40
CA LYS A 395 -4.41 -34.06 -7.59
C LYS A 395 -3.11 -33.29 -7.86
N PRO A 396 -2.45 -33.49 -9.01
CA PRO A 396 -1.14 -32.88 -9.26
C PRO A 396 -1.25 -31.36 -9.15
N THR A 397 -0.35 -30.78 -8.34
CA THR A 397 -0.38 -29.34 -8.04
C THR A 397 -0.18 -28.53 -9.31
N ARG A 398 -1.21 -27.75 -9.71
CA ARG A 398 -1.17 -26.88 -10.89
C ARG A 398 0.11 -26.06 -10.92
N VAL A 399 0.83 -26.10 -12.04
CA VAL A 399 2.02 -25.29 -12.28
C VAL A 399 1.58 -23.93 -12.81
N HIS A 400 2.19 -22.86 -12.30
CA HIS A 400 1.91 -21.49 -12.68
C HIS A 400 3.19 -20.89 -13.26
N VAL A 401 3.14 -20.36 -14.48
CA VAL A 401 4.33 -19.83 -15.16
C VAL A 401 4.10 -18.36 -15.52
N LEU A 402 5.00 -17.49 -15.09
CA LEU A 402 5.01 -16.08 -15.50
C LEU A 402 6.18 -15.83 -16.47
N ILE A 403 5.87 -15.57 -17.74
CA ILE A 403 6.83 -15.14 -18.74
C ILE A 403 6.98 -13.61 -18.61
N VAL A 404 8.01 -13.15 -17.91
CA VAL A 404 8.32 -11.73 -17.69
C VAL A 404 9.28 -11.23 -18.76
N SER A 405 9.07 -10.02 -19.27
CA SER A 405 9.91 -9.42 -20.31
C SER A 405 9.71 -7.91 -20.40
N SER A 406 10.39 -7.26 -21.34
CA SER A 406 10.00 -5.96 -21.88
C SER A 406 9.32 -6.10 -23.26
N TRP A 407 8.57 -5.08 -23.69
CA TRP A 407 8.01 -5.02 -25.05
C TRP A 407 9.11 -5.22 -26.11
N ARG A 408 8.82 -6.05 -27.12
CA ARG A 408 9.70 -6.42 -28.25
C ARG A 408 10.83 -7.42 -27.97
N SER A 409 11.01 -7.85 -26.72
CA SER A 409 12.05 -8.81 -26.29
C SER A 409 11.66 -10.28 -26.52
N GLY A 410 11.12 -10.59 -27.71
CA GLY A 410 10.79 -11.97 -28.12
C GLY A 410 9.61 -12.66 -27.43
N SER A 411 9.15 -12.17 -26.27
CA SER A 411 8.23 -12.88 -25.38
C SER A 411 6.86 -13.28 -25.97
N SER A 412 6.42 -12.66 -27.06
CA SER A 412 5.21 -13.14 -27.77
C SER A 412 5.44 -14.49 -28.48
N PHE A 413 6.64 -14.75 -29.03
CA PHE A 413 7.00 -16.05 -29.60
C PHE A 413 7.00 -17.14 -28.52
N VAL A 414 7.68 -16.91 -27.39
CA VAL A 414 7.67 -17.85 -26.25
C VAL A 414 6.25 -18.06 -25.71
N GLY A 415 5.44 -17.01 -25.64
CA GLY A 415 4.01 -17.14 -25.32
C GLY A 415 3.24 -18.07 -26.26
N GLN A 416 3.55 -18.08 -27.56
CA GLN A 416 2.98 -19.07 -28.48
C GLN A 416 3.53 -20.48 -28.26
N LEU A 417 4.83 -20.66 -27.99
CA LEU A 417 5.39 -21.98 -27.67
C LEU A 417 4.56 -22.67 -26.58
N PHE A 418 4.27 -21.96 -25.49
CA PHE A 418 3.44 -22.47 -24.39
C PHE A 418 1.96 -22.60 -24.77
N SER A 419 1.38 -21.62 -25.47
CA SER A 419 -0.03 -21.66 -25.94
C SER A 419 -0.33 -22.92 -26.75
N GLN A 420 0.60 -23.38 -27.59
CA GLN A 420 0.42 -24.54 -28.46
C GLN A 420 0.47 -25.90 -27.72
N HIS A 421 0.85 -25.96 -26.43
CA HIS A 421 0.87 -27.21 -25.68
C HIS A 421 -0.54 -27.64 -25.20
N PRO A 422 -0.94 -28.93 -25.32
CA PRO A 422 -2.29 -29.42 -24.98
C PRO A 422 -2.73 -29.15 -23.53
N ASP A 423 -1.79 -29.02 -22.60
CA ASP A 423 -2.06 -28.88 -21.15
C ASP A 423 -1.83 -27.48 -20.56
N VAL A 424 -1.56 -26.49 -21.42
CA VAL A 424 -1.41 -25.09 -21.04
C VAL A 424 -2.68 -24.29 -21.30
N PHE A 425 -3.18 -23.61 -20.26
CA PHE A 425 -4.00 -22.42 -20.40
C PHE A 425 -3.09 -21.19 -20.47
N TYR A 426 -3.07 -20.51 -21.61
CA TYR A 426 -2.23 -19.34 -21.84
C TYR A 426 -3.04 -18.03 -21.86
N LEU A 427 -2.49 -16.92 -21.36
CA LEU A 427 -2.98 -15.56 -21.67
C LEU A 427 -1.82 -14.60 -21.96
N MET A 428 -1.99 -13.78 -23.00
CA MET A 428 -1.06 -12.72 -23.37
C MET A 428 -1.47 -11.41 -22.71
N GLU A 429 -0.62 -10.87 -21.84
CA GLU A 429 -0.73 -9.54 -21.25
C GLU A 429 -2.11 -9.22 -20.61
N PRO A 430 -2.69 -10.08 -19.75
CA PRO A 430 -3.96 -9.78 -19.09
C PRO A 430 -3.93 -8.48 -18.26
N ALA A 431 -2.76 -8.04 -17.77
CA ALA A 431 -2.60 -6.76 -17.10
C ALA A 431 -2.60 -5.54 -18.03
N TRP A 432 -2.69 -5.73 -19.36
CA TRP A 432 -2.99 -4.65 -20.31
C TRP A 432 -4.29 -3.92 -19.92
N HIS A 433 -5.29 -4.64 -19.40
CA HIS A 433 -6.57 -4.05 -18.96
C HIS A 433 -6.40 -3.09 -17.77
N VAL A 434 -5.54 -3.44 -16.81
CA VAL A 434 -5.18 -2.57 -15.67
C VAL A 434 -4.57 -1.25 -16.18
N TRP A 435 -3.64 -1.35 -17.16
CA TRP A 435 -2.99 -0.19 -17.77
C TRP A 435 -3.88 0.59 -18.73
N ALA A 436 -4.84 -0.04 -19.39
CA ALA A 436 -5.79 0.63 -20.28
C ALA A 436 -6.79 1.47 -19.47
N THR A 437 -7.36 0.89 -18.42
CA THR A 437 -8.39 1.51 -17.59
C THR A 437 -7.80 2.57 -16.66
N MET A 438 -6.62 2.33 -16.07
CA MET A 438 -5.98 3.26 -15.10
C MET A 438 -4.75 4.00 -15.68
N HIS A 439 -4.72 4.21 -17.01
CA HIS A 439 -3.60 4.80 -17.77
C HIS A 439 -3.06 6.15 -17.26
N GLN A 440 -3.84 6.90 -16.48
CA GLN A 440 -3.40 8.17 -15.88
C GLN A 440 -2.33 7.99 -14.79
N ASN A 441 -2.13 6.77 -14.27
CA ASN A 441 -1.16 6.47 -13.23
C ASN A 441 0.12 5.89 -13.83
N GLY A 442 1.29 6.27 -13.30
CA GLY A 442 2.56 5.67 -13.72
C GLY A 442 2.70 4.19 -13.34
N ALA A 443 3.51 3.46 -14.12
CA ALA A 443 3.73 2.03 -14.00
C ALA A 443 3.94 1.52 -12.56
N ARG A 444 4.74 2.26 -11.76
CA ARG A 444 5.08 1.89 -10.37
C ARG A 444 3.88 1.91 -9.42
N ALA A 445 2.90 2.79 -9.64
CA ALA A 445 1.67 2.83 -8.85
C ALA A 445 0.72 1.67 -9.22
N LEU A 446 0.70 1.29 -10.50
CA LEU A 446 -0.12 0.19 -11.02
C LEU A 446 0.38 -1.21 -10.59
N HIS A 447 1.63 -1.34 -10.12
CA HIS A 447 2.25 -2.61 -9.71
C HIS A 447 1.38 -3.50 -8.80
N MET A 448 0.64 -2.92 -7.84
CA MET A 448 -0.22 -3.72 -6.95
C MET A 448 -1.43 -4.30 -7.69
N ALA A 449 -2.17 -3.47 -8.43
CA ALA A 449 -3.33 -3.92 -9.22
C ALA A 449 -2.93 -4.94 -10.31
N VAL A 450 -1.78 -4.72 -10.97
CA VAL A 450 -1.19 -5.66 -11.94
C VAL A 450 -0.88 -7.01 -11.29
N ARG A 451 -0.21 -7.01 -10.13
CA ARG A 451 0.13 -8.23 -9.37
C ARG A 451 -1.12 -8.98 -8.90
N ASP A 452 -2.11 -8.26 -8.39
CA ASP A 452 -3.30 -8.85 -7.77
C ASP A 452 -4.26 -9.43 -8.84
N LEU A 453 -4.34 -8.80 -10.02
CA LEU A 453 -4.99 -9.39 -11.20
C LEU A 453 -4.27 -10.66 -11.67
N VAL A 454 -2.94 -10.62 -11.81
CA VAL A 454 -2.13 -11.81 -12.17
C VAL A 454 -2.34 -12.95 -11.17
N ARG A 455 -2.50 -12.64 -9.88
CA ARG A 455 -2.80 -13.62 -8.82
C ARG A 455 -4.16 -14.30 -8.98
N SER A 456 -5.24 -13.55 -9.21
CA SER A 456 -6.57 -14.13 -9.42
C SER A 456 -6.63 -14.96 -10.70
N VAL A 457 -6.05 -14.45 -11.80
CA VAL A 457 -5.97 -15.18 -13.07
C VAL A 457 -5.21 -16.50 -12.93
N PHE A 458 -4.08 -16.54 -12.18
CA PHE A 458 -3.38 -17.80 -11.89
C PHE A 458 -4.26 -18.82 -11.14
N LYS A 459 -5.15 -18.36 -10.25
CA LYS A 459 -6.10 -19.23 -9.52
C LYS A 459 -7.35 -19.58 -10.33
N CYS A 460 -7.42 -19.16 -11.59
CA CYS A 460 -8.61 -19.22 -12.44
C CYS A 460 -9.84 -18.53 -11.82
N ASP A 461 -9.63 -17.40 -11.14
CA ASP A 461 -10.65 -16.43 -10.76
C ASP A 461 -10.66 -15.30 -11.79
N MET A 462 -11.68 -15.27 -12.64
CA MET A 462 -11.83 -14.27 -13.71
C MET A 462 -12.79 -13.13 -13.32
N SER A 463 -13.29 -13.11 -12.07
CA SER A 463 -14.07 -11.99 -11.54
C SER A 463 -13.22 -10.72 -11.37
N VAL A 464 -11.90 -10.86 -11.22
CA VAL A 464 -10.96 -9.73 -11.12
C VAL A 464 -10.98 -8.79 -12.33
N PHE A 465 -11.51 -9.25 -13.48
CA PHE A 465 -11.71 -8.40 -14.66
C PHE A 465 -12.93 -7.47 -14.55
N ASP A 466 -13.85 -7.65 -13.59
CA ASP A 466 -15.00 -6.76 -13.36
C ASP A 466 -14.57 -5.33 -12.99
N ALA A 467 -13.35 -5.15 -12.48
CA ALA A 467 -12.76 -3.84 -12.21
C ALA A 467 -12.21 -3.13 -13.47
N TYR A 468 -12.07 -3.83 -14.60
CA TYR A 468 -11.33 -3.35 -15.78
C TYR A 468 -12.04 -3.56 -17.13
N LEU A 469 -13.05 -4.43 -17.20
CA LEU A 469 -13.86 -4.73 -18.39
C LEU A 469 -15.36 -4.50 -18.10
N PRO A 470 -16.19 -4.19 -19.11
CA PRO A 470 -17.62 -4.06 -18.93
C PRO A 470 -18.27 -5.37 -18.44
N TRP A 471 -19.43 -5.25 -17.80
CA TRP A 471 -20.17 -6.39 -17.24
C TRP A 471 -20.69 -7.35 -18.33
N LYS A 472 -21.19 -6.81 -19.44
CA LYS A 472 -21.50 -7.59 -20.65
C LYS A 472 -20.24 -7.68 -21.52
N ARG A 473 -19.59 -8.85 -21.49
CA ARG A 473 -18.34 -9.14 -22.22
C ARG A 473 -18.28 -10.58 -22.74
N ASN A 474 -17.55 -10.77 -23.82
CA ASN A 474 -17.30 -12.04 -24.51
C ASN A 474 -15.81 -12.44 -24.40
N LEU A 475 -15.42 -13.58 -24.97
CA LEU A 475 -13.99 -13.92 -25.17
C LEU A 475 -13.25 -12.81 -25.93
N SER A 476 -13.91 -12.12 -26.87
CA SER A 476 -13.31 -11.07 -27.70
C SER A 476 -12.70 -9.91 -26.94
N ASP A 477 -13.15 -9.67 -25.70
CA ASP A 477 -12.79 -8.48 -24.92
C ASP A 477 -11.51 -8.69 -24.08
N LEU A 478 -10.97 -9.91 -24.04
CA LEU A 478 -9.63 -10.15 -23.50
C LEU A 478 -8.55 -9.71 -24.51
N PHE A 479 -7.49 -9.04 -24.02
CA PHE A 479 -6.40 -8.57 -24.86
C PHE A 479 -5.69 -9.77 -25.51
N GLN A 480 -5.59 -9.74 -26.84
CA GLN A 480 -5.00 -10.81 -27.67
C GLN A 480 -5.56 -12.22 -27.42
N TRP A 481 -6.81 -12.33 -26.95
CA TRP A 481 -7.45 -13.61 -26.56
C TRP A 481 -7.27 -14.77 -27.57
N ALA A 482 -7.39 -14.50 -28.88
CA ALA A 482 -7.34 -15.52 -29.94
C ALA A 482 -5.94 -16.07 -30.23
N VAL A 483 -4.90 -15.56 -29.56
CA VAL A 483 -3.57 -16.20 -29.56
C VAL A 483 -3.48 -17.26 -28.44
N SER A 484 -4.48 -17.37 -27.56
CA SER A 484 -4.63 -18.47 -26.61
C SER A 484 -5.41 -19.62 -27.24
N ARG A 485 -4.70 -20.70 -27.58
CA ARG A 485 -5.30 -21.94 -28.06
C ARG A 485 -6.34 -22.50 -27.07
N ALA A 486 -6.14 -22.29 -25.78
CA ALA A 486 -7.06 -22.68 -24.72
C ALA A 486 -8.37 -21.87 -24.67
N LEU A 487 -8.41 -20.68 -25.30
CA LEU A 487 -9.65 -19.93 -25.57
C LEU A 487 -10.25 -20.24 -26.95
N CYS A 488 -9.47 -20.87 -27.83
CA CYS A 488 -9.91 -21.29 -29.16
C CYS A 488 -10.42 -22.75 -29.20
N THR A 489 -10.22 -23.54 -28.15
CA THR A 489 -10.58 -24.98 -28.07
C THR A 489 -11.58 -25.26 -26.95
N LYS A 490 -12.16 -26.47 -26.92
CA LYS A 490 -13.06 -26.91 -25.85
C LYS A 490 -12.37 -26.86 -24.47
N PRO A 491 -13.07 -26.41 -23.40
CA PRO A 491 -14.48 -26.03 -23.36
C PRO A 491 -14.75 -24.54 -23.65
N ALA A 492 -13.73 -23.75 -24.01
CA ALA A 492 -13.91 -22.31 -24.24
C ALA A 492 -14.69 -21.99 -25.52
N CYS A 493 -14.40 -22.75 -26.57
CA CYS A 493 -14.99 -22.63 -27.91
C CYS A 493 -15.17 -24.04 -28.49
N GLU A 494 -16.33 -24.34 -29.06
CA GLU A 494 -16.69 -25.73 -29.41
C GLU A 494 -16.19 -26.17 -30.80
N TYR A 495 -15.64 -25.23 -31.58
CA TYR A 495 -15.20 -25.44 -32.96
C TYR A 495 -13.87 -26.20 -33.11
N PHE A 496 -13.06 -26.36 -32.05
CA PHE A 496 -11.75 -26.98 -32.11
C PHE A 496 -11.47 -27.86 -30.89
N GLU A 497 -10.76 -28.97 -31.08
CA GLU A 497 -10.41 -29.94 -30.04
C GLU A 497 -9.12 -29.60 -29.29
N ARG A 498 -9.00 -30.05 -28.03
CA ARG A 498 -7.89 -29.69 -27.13
C ARG A 498 -6.51 -30.20 -27.60
N THR A 499 -6.41 -31.05 -28.62
CA THR A 499 -5.16 -31.52 -29.25
C THR A 499 -4.83 -30.83 -30.59
N GLU A 500 -5.70 -29.94 -31.07
CA GLU A 500 -5.53 -29.21 -32.32
C GLU A 500 -4.69 -27.94 -32.14
N MET A 501 -4.00 -27.53 -33.20
CA MET A 501 -3.25 -26.27 -33.24
C MET A 501 -4.10 -25.25 -33.99
N THR A 502 -4.57 -24.23 -33.27
CA THR A 502 -5.57 -23.29 -33.79
C THR A 502 -4.93 -22.08 -34.45
N SER A 503 -5.37 -21.74 -35.65
CA SER A 503 -5.01 -20.46 -36.28
C SER A 503 -5.70 -19.29 -35.58
N GLU A 504 -4.96 -18.22 -35.32
CA GLU A 504 -5.48 -16.96 -34.74
C GLU A 504 -6.63 -16.38 -35.60
N SER A 505 -6.55 -16.47 -36.92
CA SER A 505 -7.57 -15.93 -37.83
C SER A 505 -8.89 -16.72 -37.74
N SER A 506 -8.82 -18.04 -37.79
CA SER A 506 -9.99 -18.92 -37.67
C SER A 506 -10.63 -18.80 -36.29
N CYS A 507 -9.81 -18.75 -35.24
CA CYS A 507 -10.28 -18.53 -33.87
C CYS A 507 -11.01 -17.18 -33.73
N LYS A 508 -10.45 -16.08 -34.24
CA LYS A 508 -11.10 -14.74 -34.21
C LYS A 508 -12.50 -14.74 -34.82
N THR A 509 -12.68 -15.43 -35.95
CA THR A 509 -13.97 -15.50 -36.65
C THR A 509 -15.00 -16.36 -35.92
N LEU A 510 -14.59 -17.51 -35.38
CA LEU A 510 -15.50 -18.53 -34.85
C LEU A 510 -15.78 -18.39 -33.34
N CYS A 511 -14.75 -18.10 -32.55
CA CYS A 511 -14.80 -18.18 -31.09
C CYS A 511 -15.13 -16.85 -30.39
N GLY A 512 -15.01 -15.70 -31.06
CA GLY A 512 -14.99 -14.39 -30.40
C GLY A 512 -16.29 -13.99 -29.68
N LYS A 513 -17.42 -14.61 -30.06
CA LYS A 513 -18.76 -14.34 -29.48
C LYS A 513 -19.11 -15.21 -28.27
N TYR A 514 -18.27 -16.17 -27.89
CA TYR A 514 -18.53 -17.03 -26.72
C TYR A 514 -18.49 -16.18 -25.42
N PRO A 515 -19.34 -16.50 -24.42
CA PRO A 515 -19.47 -15.70 -23.21
C PRO A 515 -18.21 -15.78 -22.33
N PHE A 516 -17.84 -14.67 -21.69
CA PHE A 516 -16.60 -14.57 -20.91
C PHE A 516 -16.46 -15.58 -19.75
N SER A 517 -17.55 -16.11 -19.21
CA SER A 517 -17.52 -17.19 -18.21
C SER A 517 -16.76 -18.44 -18.68
N LYS A 518 -16.71 -18.69 -20.00
CA LYS A 518 -15.93 -19.77 -20.60
C LYS A 518 -14.41 -19.65 -20.41
N VAL A 519 -13.88 -18.45 -20.16
CA VAL A 519 -12.46 -18.23 -19.79
C VAL A 519 -12.13 -18.97 -18.49
N GLU A 520 -13.01 -18.84 -17.50
CA GLU A 520 -12.85 -19.43 -16.17
C GLU A 520 -13.08 -20.95 -16.18
N GLU A 521 -14.13 -21.38 -16.89
CA GLU A 521 -14.42 -22.80 -17.12
C GLU A 521 -13.24 -23.51 -17.78
N ALA A 522 -12.69 -22.94 -18.86
CA ALA A 522 -11.54 -23.49 -19.55
C ALA A 522 -10.30 -23.54 -18.64
N CYS A 523 -9.90 -22.41 -18.04
CA CYS A 523 -8.72 -22.32 -17.16
C CYS A 523 -8.70 -23.42 -16.09
N LYS A 524 -9.85 -23.71 -15.48
CA LYS A 524 -9.97 -24.74 -14.44
C LYS A 524 -9.64 -26.17 -14.92
N THR A 525 -9.72 -26.46 -16.23
CA THR A 525 -9.41 -27.77 -16.83
C THR A 525 -7.93 -28.00 -17.17
N TYR A 526 -7.07 -26.99 -17.07
CA TYR A 526 -5.65 -27.11 -17.44
C TYR A 526 -4.74 -27.31 -16.20
N SER A 527 -3.68 -28.11 -16.36
CA SER A 527 -2.69 -28.38 -15.30
C SER A 527 -1.60 -27.30 -15.24
N HIS A 528 -1.43 -26.51 -16.30
CA HIS A 528 -0.50 -25.40 -16.37
C HIS A 528 -1.24 -24.10 -16.71
N VAL A 529 -1.02 -23.04 -15.94
CA VAL A 529 -1.50 -21.68 -16.27
C VAL A 529 -0.30 -20.79 -16.56
N VAL A 530 -0.20 -20.31 -17.79
CA VAL A 530 0.96 -19.56 -18.31
C VAL A 530 0.53 -18.14 -18.68
N LEU A 531 1.05 -17.14 -17.98
CA LEU A 531 0.76 -15.74 -18.22
C LEU A 531 2.00 -15.03 -18.75
N LYS A 532 1.88 -14.31 -19.87
CA LYS A 532 3.00 -13.52 -20.42
C LYS A 532 2.79 -12.04 -20.14
N GLU A 533 3.74 -11.41 -19.48
CA GLU A 533 3.66 -10.01 -19.08
C GLU A 533 4.87 -9.17 -19.47
N VAL A 534 4.60 -7.87 -19.62
CA VAL A 534 5.59 -6.83 -19.93
C VAL A 534 5.58 -5.66 -18.94
N ARG A 535 4.69 -5.71 -17.93
CA ARG A 535 4.37 -4.58 -17.03
C ARG A 535 4.99 -4.67 -15.64
N PHE A 536 5.92 -5.61 -15.44
CA PHE A 536 6.73 -5.75 -14.22
C PHE A 536 8.15 -5.26 -14.47
N PHE A 537 8.53 -4.16 -13.83
CA PHE A 537 9.87 -3.54 -13.94
C PHE A 537 10.80 -3.85 -12.75
N ASP A 538 10.34 -4.74 -11.85
CA ASP A 538 11.01 -5.05 -10.60
C ASP A 538 10.54 -6.44 -10.10
N LEU A 539 11.49 -7.38 -9.96
CA LEU A 539 11.20 -8.75 -9.51
C LEU A 539 10.61 -8.78 -8.09
N ARG A 540 10.90 -7.77 -7.26
CA ARG A 540 10.42 -7.66 -5.87
C ARG A 540 8.90 -7.46 -5.79
N VAL A 541 8.27 -6.95 -6.85
CA VAL A 541 6.80 -6.83 -6.97
C VAL A 541 6.14 -8.22 -6.98
N LEU A 542 6.84 -9.24 -7.49
CA LEU A 542 6.36 -10.61 -7.63
C LEU A 542 6.58 -11.47 -6.37
N TYR A 543 7.33 -10.97 -5.38
CA TYR A 543 7.61 -11.71 -4.14
C TYR A 543 6.33 -12.23 -3.46
N PRO A 544 5.23 -11.46 -3.29
CA PRO A 544 4.00 -11.96 -2.67
C PRO A 544 3.30 -13.08 -3.45
N LEU A 545 3.62 -13.26 -4.75
CA LEU A 545 3.12 -14.38 -5.56
C LEU A 545 4.03 -15.60 -5.43
N LEU A 546 5.35 -15.38 -5.38
CA LEU A 546 6.33 -16.43 -5.11
C LEU A 546 6.17 -17.02 -3.70
N THR A 547 5.77 -16.22 -2.70
CA THR A 547 5.54 -16.66 -1.32
C THR A 547 4.10 -17.08 -1.02
N ASP A 548 3.18 -17.10 -2.00
CA ASP A 548 1.82 -17.62 -1.79
C ASP A 548 1.86 -19.16 -1.88
N PRO A 549 1.62 -19.91 -0.77
CA PRO A 549 1.75 -21.36 -0.78
C PRO A 549 0.71 -22.08 -1.65
N THR A 550 -0.32 -21.37 -2.13
CA THR A 550 -1.28 -21.95 -3.09
C THR A 550 -0.85 -21.74 -4.55
N LEU A 551 0.35 -21.22 -4.82
CA LEU A 551 0.89 -21.01 -6.16
C LEU A 551 2.25 -21.69 -6.32
N ASN A 552 2.29 -22.82 -7.04
CA ASN A 552 3.53 -23.35 -7.62
C ASN A 552 3.98 -22.44 -8.78
N LEU A 553 4.47 -21.24 -8.44
CA LEU A 553 4.87 -20.20 -9.40
C LEU A 553 6.35 -20.34 -9.80
N LYS A 554 6.58 -20.45 -11.11
CA LYS A 554 7.88 -20.39 -11.79
C LYS A 554 7.93 -19.17 -12.72
N ILE A 555 9.10 -18.54 -12.85
CA ILE A 555 9.29 -17.33 -13.67
C ILE A 555 10.28 -17.62 -14.81
N ILE A 556 9.92 -17.23 -16.02
CA ILE A 556 10.81 -17.18 -17.19
C ILE A 556 11.03 -15.71 -17.54
N HIS A 557 12.23 -15.18 -17.33
CA HIS A 557 12.61 -13.81 -17.68
C HIS A 557 13.28 -13.77 -19.05
N LEU A 558 12.64 -13.14 -20.03
CA LEU A 558 13.16 -12.97 -21.38
C LEU A 558 13.78 -11.58 -21.56
N VAL A 559 15.05 -11.58 -21.93
CA VAL A 559 15.83 -10.40 -22.30
C VAL A 559 16.21 -10.44 -23.78
N ARG A 560 16.61 -9.31 -24.33
CA ARG A 560 17.01 -9.14 -25.74
C ARG A 560 18.01 -7.99 -25.85
N ASP A 561 18.86 -7.98 -26.86
CA ASP A 561 19.76 -6.87 -27.15
C ASP A 561 18.98 -5.53 -27.24
N PRO A 562 19.27 -4.52 -26.39
CA PRO A 562 18.65 -3.20 -26.43
C PRO A 562 18.61 -2.54 -27.82
N ARG A 563 19.64 -2.76 -28.65
CA ARG A 563 19.74 -2.23 -30.02
C ARG A 563 18.70 -2.88 -30.93
N ALA A 564 18.49 -4.19 -30.77
CA ALA A 564 17.42 -4.95 -31.44
C ALA A 564 16.02 -4.55 -30.94
N VAL A 565 15.88 -4.29 -29.63
CA VAL A 565 14.63 -3.80 -29.02
C VAL A 565 14.25 -2.43 -29.58
N VAL A 566 15.18 -1.48 -29.66
CA VAL A 566 14.95 -0.14 -30.24
C VAL A 566 14.51 -0.22 -31.70
N LYS A 567 15.23 -0.95 -32.56
CA LYS A 567 14.82 -1.18 -33.97
C LYS A 567 13.39 -1.71 -34.09
N SER A 568 12.98 -2.59 -33.16
CA SER A 568 11.63 -3.16 -33.16
C SER A 568 10.57 -2.28 -32.49
N ARG A 569 10.96 -1.39 -31.57
CA ARG A 569 10.10 -0.34 -30.99
C ARG A 569 9.77 0.73 -32.02
N GLU A 570 10.74 1.18 -32.83
CA GLU A 570 10.50 2.12 -33.94
C GLU A 570 9.41 1.63 -34.91
N GLN A 571 9.41 0.34 -35.26
CA GLN A 571 8.38 -0.29 -36.10
C GLN A 571 6.99 -0.37 -35.42
N SER A 572 6.91 -0.14 -34.10
CA SER A 572 5.73 -0.36 -33.25
C SER A 572 5.18 0.91 -32.57
N MET A 573 5.83 2.08 -32.74
CA MET A 573 5.64 3.27 -31.88
C MET A 573 4.19 3.73 -31.71
N LYS A 574 3.36 3.69 -32.76
CA LYS A 574 1.95 4.13 -32.67
C LYS A 574 1.17 3.38 -31.57
N ALA A 575 1.39 2.07 -31.45
CA ALA A 575 0.75 1.24 -30.42
C ALA A 575 1.39 1.39 -29.03
N LEU A 576 2.71 1.62 -28.96
CA LEU A 576 3.44 1.76 -27.71
C LEU A 576 3.36 3.16 -27.08
N SER A 577 2.93 4.17 -27.85
CA SER A 577 2.93 5.58 -27.42
C SER A 577 2.24 5.88 -26.09
N ARG A 578 1.13 5.18 -25.76
CA ARG A 578 0.46 5.31 -24.45
C ARG A 578 1.23 4.59 -23.33
N ASP A 579 1.68 3.37 -23.60
CA ASP A 579 2.47 2.58 -22.63
C ASP A 579 3.79 3.32 -22.28
N ASN A 580 4.40 4.03 -23.24
CA ASN A 580 5.52 4.94 -22.99
C ASN A 580 5.19 6.03 -21.96
N GLY A 581 4.04 6.70 -22.07
CA GLY A 581 3.61 7.73 -21.11
C GLY A 581 3.25 7.18 -19.73
N ILE A 582 2.81 5.91 -19.65
CA ILE A 582 2.62 5.21 -18.37
C ILE A 582 3.98 4.89 -17.72
N VAL A 583 5.00 4.50 -18.49
CA VAL A 583 6.36 4.28 -17.97
C VAL A 583 7.01 5.59 -17.50
N LEU A 584 6.85 6.68 -18.26
CA LEU A 584 7.40 8.01 -17.94
C LEU A 584 6.54 8.82 -16.96
N ASN A 585 5.43 8.27 -16.46
CA ASN A 585 4.49 8.94 -15.54
C ASN A 585 3.98 10.30 -16.06
N THR A 586 3.71 10.41 -17.37
CA THR A 586 3.19 11.63 -18.02
C THR A 586 1.65 11.60 -18.12
N ASN A 587 0.98 11.15 -17.06
CA ASN A 587 -0.48 10.94 -16.98
C ASN A 587 -1.08 10.14 -18.15
N GLY A 588 -0.34 9.17 -18.72
CA GLY A 588 -0.81 8.33 -19.82
C GLY A 588 -0.90 9.03 -21.18
N THR A 589 -0.31 10.21 -21.32
CA THR A 589 -0.18 10.90 -22.62
C THR A 589 0.60 10.07 -23.64
N LYS A 590 0.36 10.29 -24.94
CA LYS A 590 1.07 9.59 -26.00
C LYS A 590 2.45 10.20 -26.21
N VAL A 591 3.50 9.47 -25.82
CA VAL A 591 4.90 9.95 -25.84
C VAL A 591 5.74 9.16 -26.84
N ASP A 592 6.53 9.87 -27.63
CA ASP A 592 7.60 9.31 -28.46
C ASP A 592 8.89 9.16 -27.63
N ASP A 593 9.65 8.10 -27.89
CA ASP A 593 10.84 7.71 -27.12
C ASP A 593 12.13 8.26 -27.75
N SER A 594 12.04 9.45 -28.36
CA SER A 594 13.10 10.10 -29.14
C SER A 594 14.34 10.51 -28.32
N GLN A 595 14.23 10.49 -26.99
CA GLN A 595 15.33 10.68 -26.04
C GLN A 595 15.72 9.38 -25.32
N TYR A 596 15.23 8.23 -25.79
CA TYR A 596 15.45 6.87 -25.25
C TYR A 596 15.15 6.71 -23.75
N LYS A 597 14.31 7.56 -23.15
CA LYS A 597 13.99 7.56 -21.71
C LYS A 597 13.19 6.32 -21.29
N VAL A 598 12.31 5.80 -22.15
CA VAL A 598 11.63 4.52 -21.88
C VAL A 598 12.62 3.37 -22.04
N MET A 599 13.52 3.44 -23.02
CA MET A 599 14.59 2.46 -23.19
C MET A 599 15.54 2.44 -21.98
N GLN A 600 15.85 3.60 -21.38
CA GLN A 600 16.62 3.72 -20.15
C GLN A 600 15.94 2.98 -18.98
N GLU A 601 14.64 3.19 -18.74
CA GLU A 601 13.90 2.48 -17.68
C GLU A 601 13.75 0.97 -17.98
N ILE A 602 13.65 0.56 -19.24
CA ILE A 602 13.68 -0.86 -19.65
C ILE A 602 15.04 -1.49 -19.36
N CYS A 603 16.14 -0.82 -19.72
CA CYS A 603 17.50 -1.31 -19.47
C CYS A 603 17.80 -1.34 -17.96
N ARG A 604 17.42 -0.29 -17.21
CA ARG A 604 17.52 -0.24 -15.75
C ARG A 604 16.71 -1.35 -15.07
N SER A 605 15.50 -1.63 -15.57
CA SER A 605 14.66 -2.75 -15.13
C SER A 605 15.36 -4.10 -15.33
N HIS A 606 15.89 -4.39 -16.52
CA HIS A 606 16.57 -5.67 -16.77
C HIS A 606 17.82 -5.87 -15.90
N VAL A 607 18.63 -4.82 -15.68
CA VAL A 607 19.75 -4.87 -14.72
C VAL A 607 19.23 -5.18 -13.31
N GLN A 608 18.24 -4.41 -12.82
CA GLN A 608 17.71 -4.58 -11.46
C GLN A 608 17.07 -5.97 -11.24
N ILE A 609 16.37 -6.52 -12.24
CA ILE A 609 15.80 -7.87 -12.21
C ILE A 609 16.93 -8.92 -12.20
N TYR A 610 17.96 -8.75 -13.02
CA TYR A 610 19.12 -9.64 -13.03
C TYR A 610 19.81 -9.67 -11.66
N GLU A 611 20.22 -8.52 -11.12
CA GLU A 611 20.91 -8.42 -9.83
C GLU A 611 20.11 -9.05 -8.67
N THR A 612 18.79 -8.84 -8.69
CA THR A 612 17.86 -9.41 -7.70
C THR A 612 17.75 -10.95 -7.83
N ALA A 613 17.95 -11.50 -9.03
CA ALA A 613 17.83 -12.93 -9.30
C ALA A 613 19.17 -13.71 -9.24
N THR A 614 20.30 -13.03 -9.41
CA THR A 614 21.63 -13.66 -9.51
C THR A 614 22.58 -13.30 -8.37
N LEU A 615 22.66 -12.02 -7.99
CA LEU A 615 23.63 -11.55 -6.98
C LEU A 615 23.11 -11.67 -5.55
N LYS A 616 21.81 -11.47 -5.33
CA LYS A 616 21.14 -11.58 -4.02
C LYS A 616 19.81 -12.33 -4.09
N PRO A 617 19.76 -13.56 -4.66
CA PRO A 617 18.53 -14.33 -4.77
C PRO A 617 17.97 -14.71 -3.40
N PRO A 618 16.69 -14.40 -3.11
CA PRO A 618 16.01 -14.95 -1.94
C PRO A 618 15.91 -16.48 -2.05
N ASP A 619 15.93 -17.20 -0.93
CA ASP A 619 15.85 -18.67 -0.93
C ASP A 619 14.62 -19.21 -1.68
N PHE A 620 13.48 -18.53 -1.56
CA PHE A 620 12.25 -18.91 -2.25
C PHE A 620 12.33 -18.79 -3.79
N LEU A 621 13.33 -18.08 -4.34
CA LEU A 621 13.52 -17.93 -5.79
C LEU A 621 14.30 -19.10 -6.42
N LYS A 622 15.06 -19.84 -5.60
CA LYS A 622 15.88 -20.99 -6.04
C LYS A 622 14.99 -22.04 -6.71
N GLY A 623 15.43 -22.55 -7.87
CA GLY A 623 14.67 -23.50 -8.69
C GLY A 623 13.38 -22.96 -9.34
N ARG A 624 13.03 -21.68 -9.15
CA ARG A 624 11.78 -21.07 -9.65
C ARG A 624 11.97 -19.83 -10.52
N TYR A 625 13.20 -19.55 -10.95
CA TYR A 625 13.52 -18.49 -11.91
C TYR A 625 14.51 -19.00 -12.95
N LEU A 626 14.20 -18.74 -14.22
CA LEU A 626 15.03 -19.01 -15.39
C LEU A 626 15.14 -17.72 -16.22
N MET A 627 16.34 -17.34 -16.66
CA MET A 627 16.55 -16.21 -17.58
C MET A 627 17.06 -16.73 -18.93
N ILE A 628 16.47 -16.24 -20.02
CA ILE A 628 16.85 -16.61 -21.39
C ILE A 628 17.03 -15.35 -22.23
N ARG A 629 18.10 -15.31 -23.03
CA ARG A 629 18.32 -14.28 -24.04
C ARG A 629 17.62 -14.69 -25.33
N PHE A 630 16.90 -13.76 -25.96
CA PHE A 630 16.27 -14.00 -27.26
C PHE A 630 17.27 -14.49 -28.31
N GLU A 631 18.50 -13.98 -28.27
CA GLU A 631 19.60 -14.34 -29.17
C GLU A 631 20.14 -15.76 -28.96
N ASP A 632 20.02 -16.32 -27.74
CA ASP A 632 20.33 -17.73 -27.48
C ASP A 632 19.18 -18.61 -28.04
N LEU A 633 17.94 -18.25 -27.70
CA LEU A 633 16.70 -18.95 -28.09
C LEU A 633 16.49 -19.06 -29.60
N VAL A 634 16.90 -18.08 -30.40
CA VAL A 634 16.79 -18.18 -31.88
C VAL A 634 17.94 -18.92 -32.54
N ARG A 635 19.06 -19.11 -31.83
CA ARG A 635 20.27 -19.79 -32.34
C ARG A 635 20.18 -21.29 -32.15
N ASP A 636 19.72 -21.75 -30.99
CA ASP A 636 19.38 -23.14 -30.71
C ASP A 636 17.98 -23.24 -30.08
N PRO A 637 16.92 -23.13 -30.91
CA PRO A 637 15.56 -23.15 -30.40
C PRO A 637 15.19 -24.51 -29.78
N LEU A 638 15.71 -25.64 -30.26
CA LEU A 638 15.32 -26.94 -29.72
C LEU A 638 15.91 -27.18 -28.32
N ALA A 639 17.18 -26.82 -28.07
CA ALA A 639 17.76 -26.95 -26.74
C ALA A 639 17.12 -25.99 -25.72
N GLU A 640 17.00 -24.70 -26.05
CA GLU A 640 16.43 -23.70 -25.14
C GLU A 640 14.95 -23.94 -24.85
N ILE A 641 14.18 -24.45 -25.81
CA ILE A 641 12.77 -24.81 -25.60
C ILE A 641 12.66 -26.10 -24.79
N SER A 642 13.49 -27.11 -25.04
CA SER A 642 13.56 -28.31 -24.19
C SER A 642 13.92 -27.95 -22.74
N ALA A 643 14.84 -27.00 -22.52
CA ALA A 643 15.17 -26.48 -21.20
C ALA A 643 14.00 -25.74 -20.53
N MET A 644 13.30 -24.84 -21.24
CA MET A 644 12.08 -24.18 -20.72
C MET A 644 10.99 -25.17 -20.34
N TYR A 645 10.78 -26.22 -21.14
CA TYR A 645 9.78 -27.24 -20.92
C TYR A 645 10.11 -28.09 -19.69
N ARG A 646 11.34 -28.62 -19.61
CA ARG A 646 11.85 -29.32 -18.42
C ARG A 646 11.75 -28.47 -17.15
N PHE A 647 12.11 -27.18 -17.23
CA PHE A 647 11.99 -26.24 -16.11
C PHE A 647 10.52 -26.04 -15.65
N THR A 648 9.55 -26.15 -16.56
CA THR A 648 8.11 -25.93 -16.28
C THR A 648 7.32 -27.22 -16.09
N ASP A 649 7.99 -28.36 -15.90
CA ASP A 649 7.40 -29.71 -15.73
C ASP A 649 6.61 -30.22 -16.96
N LEU A 650 6.82 -29.60 -18.12
CA LEU A 650 6.22 -29.96 -19.40
C LEU A 650 7.13 -30.88 -20.22
N ARG A 651 6.53 -31.65 -21.13
CA ARG A 651 7.24 -32.44 -22.14
C ARG A 651 7.09 -31.79 -23.50
N LEU A 652 8.20 -31.63 -24.21
CA LEU A 652 8.17 -31.19 -25.61
C LEU A 652 7.57 -32.32 -26.47
N THR A 653 6.78 -31.98 -27.48
CA THR A 653 6.09 -32.98 -28.33
C THR A 653 6.52 -32.81 -29.78
N GLY A 654 6.69 -33.90 -30.54
CA GLY A 654 7.19 -33.84 -31.92
C GLY A 654 6.36 -32.97 -32.87
N LYS A 655 5.05 -32.84 -32.63
CA LYS A 655 4.17 -31.90 -33.34
C LYS A 655 4.57 -30.45 -33.09
N LEU A 656 4.95 -30.11 -31.85
CA LEU A 656 5.43 -28.80 -31.47
C LEU A 656 6.88 -28.55 -31.93
N GLU A 657 7.75 -29.57 -31.94
CA GLU A 657 9.12 -29.48 -32.49
C GLU A 657 9.11 -29.13 -33.98
N SER A 658 8.30 -29.85 -34.77
CA SER A 658 8.10 -29.54 -36.20
C SER A 658 7.54 -28.14 -36.42
N TRP A 659 6.62 -27.66 -35.56
CA TRP A 659 6.09 -26.30 -35.65
C TRP A 659 7.13 -25.24 -35.25
N VAL A 660 7.95 -25.49 -34.23
CA VAL A 660 9.08 -24.64 -33.83
C VAL A 660 10.07 -24.51 -34.98
N TYR A 661 10.45 -25.62 -35.63
CA TYR A 661 11.35 -25.59 -36.79
C TYR A 661 10.74 -24.76 -37.93
N ASN A 662 9.49 -25.07 -38.32
CA ASN A 662 8.79 -24.39 -39.41
C ASN A 662 8.56 -22.89 -39.18
N ILE A 663 8.44 -22.42 -37.93
CA ILE A 663 8.23 -21.00 -37.63
C ILE A 663 9.54 -20.21 -37.45
N THR A 664 10.66 -20.88 -37.20
CA THR A 664 11.99 -20.26 -37.01
C THR A 664 12.87 -20.25 -38.27
N HIS A 665 12.55 -21.08 -39.28
CA HIS A 665 13.31 -21.22 -40.53
C HIS A 665 12.58 -20.63 -41.76
N GLY A 666 11.63 -19.71 -41.54
CA GLY A 666 10.77 -19.16 -42.60
C GLY A 666 11.43 -18.15 -43.54
N GLN A 667 10.95 -18.09 -44.77
CA GLN A 667 11.39 -17.14 -45.79
C GLN A 667 10.38 -15.99 -45.92
N GLY A 668 10.75 -14.76 -45.50
CA GLY A 668 9.89 -13.59 -45.72
C GLY A 668 10.30 -12.27 -45.02
N PRO A 669 10.18 -11.10 -45.67
CA PRO A 669 10.54 -9.80 -45.10
C PRO A 669 9.49 -9.29 -44.09
N SER A 670 9.92 -8.46 -43.12
CA SER A 670 9.01 -7.94 -42.08
C SER A 670 8.15 -6.77 -42.59
N GLN A 671 6.85 -7.00 -42.87
CA GLN A 671 5.93 -5.90 -43.19
C GLN A 671 5.59 -5.06 -41.95
N ARG A 672 5.41 -3.73 -42.12
CA ARG A 672 5.01 -2.80 -41.03
C ARG A 672 3.68 -3.17 -40.36
N ARG A 673 2.76 -3.83 -41.07
CA ARG A 673 1.45 -4.26 -40.53
C ARG A 673 1.56 -5.50 -39.63
N GLU A 674 2.58 -6.34 -39.83
CA GLU A 674 2.81 -7.60 -39.11
C GLU A 674 3.62 -7.42 -37.83
N ALA A 675 3.88 -6.19 -37.38
CA ALA A 675 4.84 -5.90 -36.31
C ALA A 675 4.58 -6.68 -35.00
N PHE A 676 3.32 -6.99 -34.67
CA PHE A 676 2.92 -7.74 -33.47
C PHE A 676 2.60 -9.21 -33.74
N GLN A 677 2.60 -9.66 -35.00
CA GLN A 677 2.28 -11.03 -35.39
C GLN A 677 3.53 -11.92 -35.35
N ILE A 678 3.30 -13.21 -35.12
CA ILE A 678 4.33 -14.25 -35.09
C ILE A 678 4.14 -15.06 -36.37
N THR A 679 4.90 -14.68 -37.39
CA THR A 679 4.91 -15.34 -38.71
C THR A 679 6.20 -16.11 -38.89
N SER A 680 6.15 -17.16 -39.71
CA SER A 680 7.33 -17.97 -40.06
C SER A 680 8.39 -17.09 -40.72
N ARG A 681 9.54 -16.93 -40.05
CA ARG A 681 10.68 -16.12 -40.50
C ARG A 681 11.97 -16.67 -39.90
N ASP A 682 13.08 -16.51 -40.60
CA ASP A 682 14.44 -16.69 -40.08
C ASP A 682 14.64 -15.85 -38.80
N ALA A 683 14.67 -16.54 -37.67
CA ALA A 683 14.70 -15.92 -36.37
C ALA A 683 16.09 -15.33 -36.03
N VAL A 684 17.16 -15.89 -36.59
CA VAL A 684 18.55 -15.42 -36.41
C VAL A 684 18.74 -14.08 -37.15
N ASN A 685 18.36 -14.01 -38.42
CA ASN A 685 18.38 -12.77 -39.19
C ASN A 685 17.48 -11.69 -38.57
N VAL A 686 16.29 -12.06 -38.05
CA VAL A 686 15.42 -11.13 -37.31
C VAL A 686 16.03 -10.66 -35.97
N SER A 687 16.95 -11.43 -35.36
CA SER A 687 17.69 -10.99 -34.17
C SER A 687 18.72 -9.91 -34.51
N GLN A 688 19.55 -10.14 -35.54
CA GLN A 688 20.67 -9.27 -35.91
C GLN A 688 20.29 -8.08 -36.80
N ALA A 689 19.06 -8.04 -37.36
CA ALA A 689 18.60 -7.02 -38.31
C ALA A 689 18.78 -5.54 -37.87
N TRP A 690 19.06 -5.23 -36.61
CA TRP A 690 19.43 -3.88 -36.19
C TRP A 690 20.79 -3.43 -36.75
N ARG A 691 21.75 -4.34 -36.92
CA ARG A 691 23.11 -4.09 -37.43
C ARG A 691 23.12 -3.35 -38.77
N ASN A 692 22.19 -3.69 -39.66
CA ASN A 692 22.11 -3.11 -41.00
C ASN A 692 20.99 -2.07 -41.18
N VAL A 693 20.09 -1.91 -40.19
CA VAL A 693 18.91 -1.02 -40.29
C VAL A 693 19.03 0.25 -39.45
N LEU A 694 19.76 0.22 -38.32
CA LEU A 694 19.96 1.41 -37.49
C LEU A 694 21.23 2.17 -37.92
N PRO A 695 21.17 3.51 -38.11
CA PRO A 695 22.36 4.33 -38.26
C PRO A 695 23.28 4.22 -37.04
N PHE A 696 24.60 4.16 -37.24
CA PHE A 696 25.57 3.95 -36.15
C PHE A 696 25.47 4.99 -35.02
N ARG A 697 25.10 6.23 -35.34
CA ARG A 697 24.78 7.26 -34.33
C ARG A 697 23.70 6.80 -33.33
N LYS A 698 22.59 6.22 -33.80
CA LYS A 698 21.52 5.71 -32.92
C LYS A 698 22.00 4.52 -32.11
N VAL A 699 22.79 3.63 -32.71
CA VAL A 699 23.38 2.49 -32.00
C VAL A 699 24.28 2.99 -30.86
N LYS A 700 25.13 3.98 -31.10
CA LYS A 700 25.97 4.60 -30.06
C LYS A 700 25.15 5.28 -28.96
N GLU A 701 24.11 6.04 -29.30
CA GLU A 701 23.18 6.66 -28.34
C GLU A 701 22.51 5.59 -27.44
N VAL A 702 22.07 4.46 -28.01
CA VAL A 702 21.50 3.33 -27.26
C VAL A 702 22.56 2.61 -26.41
N GLN A 703 23.80 2.48 -26.90
CA GLN A 703 24.89 1.85 -26.15
C GLN A 703 25.26 2.62 -24.89
N GLU A 704 25.29 3.96 -24.92
CA GLU A 704 25.53 4.74 -23.71
C GLU A 704 24.35 4.67 -22.73
N VAL A 705 23.10 4.78 -23.22
CA VAL A 705 21.89 4.69 -22.38
C VAL A 705 21.71 3.30 -21.72
N CYS A 706 22.12 2.23 -22.39
CA CYS A 706 21.94 0.85 -21.94
C CYS A 706 23.24 0.11 -21.59
N LYS A 707 24.36 0.81 -21.39
CA LYS A 707 25.71 0.24 -21.19
C LYS A 707 25.77 -0.85 -20.12
N GLY A 708 25.16 -0.60 -18.97
CA GLY A 708 25.08 -1.59 -17.87
C GLY A 708 24.26 -2.83 -18.23
N ALA A 709 23.17 -2.67 -18.99
CA ALA A 709 22.32 -3.78 -19.44
C ALA A 709 23.00 -4.62 -20.54
N LEU A 710 23.73 -3.97 -21.46
CA LEU A 710 24.53 -4.65 -22.48
C LEU A 710 25.61 -5.51 -21.81
N ASN A 711 26.41 -4.91 -20.92
CA ASN A 711 27.50 -5.60 -20.23
C ASN A 711 27.00 -6.78 -19.37
N ILE A 712 25.97 -6.58 -18.52
CA ILE A 712 25.54 -7.61 -17.56
C ILE A 712 24.80 -8.80 -18.22
N LEU A 713 24.21 -8.58 -19.40
CA LEU A 713 23.55 -9.62 -20.19
C LEU A 713 24.48 -10.27 -21.25
N GLY A 714 25.74 -9.84 -21.30
CA GLY A 714 26.76 -10.39 -22.20
C GLY A 714 26.58 -10.01 -23.66
N TYR A 715 26.17 -8.77 -23.95
CA TYR A 715 26.17 -8.19 -25.29
C TYR A 715 27.39 -7.27 -25.46
N GLN A 716 28.22 -7.54 -26.47
CA GLN A 716 29.38 -6.70 -26.79
C GLN A 716 28.94 -5.37 -27.43
N LEU A 717 29.65 -4.29 -27.10
CA LEU A 717 29.50 -2.99 -27.76
C LEU A 717 30.11 -3.03 -29.17
N VAL A 718 29.75 -2.06 -30.02
CA VAL A 718 30.47 -1.77 -31.27
C VAL A 718 30.92 -0.33 -31.30
N ASP A 719 32.17 -0.10 -31.71
CA ASP A 719 32.84 1.20 -31.71
C ASP A 719 32.93 1.83 -33.11
N SER A 720 32.62 1.07 -34.17
CA SER A 720 32.56 1.59 -35.54
C SER A 720 31.36 1.09 -36.36
N GLU A 721 30.97 1.85 -37.39
CA GLU A 721 29.91 1.45 -38.32
C GLU A 721 30.32 0.22 -39.17
N LYS A 722 31.62 0.03 -39.43
CA LYS A 722 32.15 -1.16 -40.11
C LYS A 722 31.88 -2.41 -39.27
N GLU A 723 32.30 -2.38 -38.01
CA GLU A 723 32.08 -3.46 -37.03
C GLU A 723 30.60 -3.71 -36.77
N GLN A 724 29.77 -2.66 -36.69
CA GLN A 724 28.31 -2.81 -36.56
C GLN A 724 27.73 -3.67 -37.69
N LYS A 725 28.16 -3.43 -38.94
CA LYS A 725 27.62 -4.10 -40.13
C LYS A 725 28.27 -5.46 -40.41
N ASP A 726 29.43 -5.74 -39.81
CA ASP A 726 30.12 -7.01 -39.95
C ASP A 726 29.37 -8.12 -39.21
N LEU A 727 28.72 -9.03 -39.95
CA LEU A 727 27.97 -10.14 -39.39
C LEU A 727 28.86 -11.30 -38.90
N SER A 728 30.16 -11.30 -39.23
CA SER A 728 31.11 -12.30 -38.74
C SER A 728 31.56 -12.03 -37.30
N VAL A 729 31.47 -10.77 -36.83
CA VAL A 729 31.77 -10.39 -35.45
C VAL A 729 30.64 -10.86 -34.53
N GLU A 730 30.92 -11.80 -33.65
CA GLU A 730 29.99 -12.24 -32.62
C GLU A 730 29.82 -11.18 -31.53
N LEU A 731 28.61 -10.64 -31.38
CA LEU A 731 28.27 -9.62 -30.38
C LEU A 731 27.52 -10.20 -29.17
N VAL A 732 27.23 -11.50 -29.15
CA VAL A 732 26.59 -12.20 -28.04
C VAL A 732 27.62 -13.11 -27.38
N MET A 733 28.10 -12.72 -26.20
CA MET A 733 29.11 -13.49 -25.47
C MET A 733 28.60 -14.91 -25.16
N PRO A 734 29.45 -15.95 -25.29
CA PRO A 734 29.10 -17.32 -24.95
C PRO A 734 28.50 -17.43 -23.54
N HIS A 735 27.38 -18.14 -23.43
CA HIS A 735 26.64 -18.26 -22.19
C HIS A 735 27.48 -19.02 -21.14
N ARG A 736 27.91 -18.33 -20.07
CA ARG A 736 28.64 -18.95 -18.94
C ARG A 736 27.71 -19.83 -18.10
N ARG A 737 27.35 -21.02 -18.63
CA ARG A 737 26.52 -22.03 -17.95
C ARG A 737 26.98 -22.29 -16.51
N ASN A 738 28.30 -22.26 -16.27
CA ASN A 738 28.94 -22.53 -14.98
C ASN A 738 28.76 -21.44 -13.90
N GLN A 739 27.99 -20.37 -14.14
CA GLN A 739 27.65 -19.36 -13.13
C GLN A 739 26.15 -19.22 -12.83
N PHE A 740 25.25 -19.90 -13.57
CA PHE A 740 23.82 -19.93 -13.22
C PHE A 740 23.11 -21.20 -13.70
N SER A 741 23.02 -22.19 -12.80
CA SER A 741 22.00 -23.24 -12.89
C SER A 741 21.52 -23.62 -11.48
N TRP A 742 20.26 -23.28 -11.14
CA TRP A 742 19.57 -23.85 -9.97
C TRP A 742 18.98 -25.24 -10.26
N VAL A 743 19.51 -25.92 -11.28
CA VAL A 743 19.13 -27.27 -11.71
C VAL A 743 20.42 -28.03 -11.95
N SER A 744 20.74 -28.98 -11.07
CA SER A 744 21.77 -29.98 -11.32
C SER A 744 21.22 -31.00 -12.32
N PHE A 745 21.53 -30.81 -13.61
CA PHE A 745 21.30 -31.82 -14.63
C PHE A 745 22.27 -32.99 -14.42
N GLY A 746 21.92 -33.90 -13.51
CA GLY A 746 22.50 -35.23 -13.45
C GLY A 746 21.73 -36.16 -14.39
N ASP A 747 22.43 -36.86 -15.27
CA ASP A 747 21.82 -37.78 -16.23
C ASP A 747 21.19 -38.99 -15.51
N LYS A 748 19.87 -39.17 -15.71
CA LYS A 748 19.06 -40.33 -15.34
C LYS A 748 17.86 -40.44 -16.27
#